data_AF-A0A378I8I7-F1
#
_entry.id   AF-A0A378I8I7-F1
#
_cell.length_a   1.000
_cell.length_b   1.000
_cell.length_c   1.000
_cell.angle_alpha   90.00
_cell.angle_beta   90.00
_cell.angle_gamma   90.00
#
_symmetry.space_group_name_H-M   'P 1'
#
loop_
_entity.id
_entity.type
_entity.pdbx_description
1 polymer ?
#
loop_
_entity_poly.entity_id
_entity_poly.type
_entity_poly.pdbx_seq_one_letter_code
_entity_poly.pdbx_strand_id
1 'polypeptide(L)'
;MRSYNLEEKKLFLWKEKLLHTKTRKYKGVKKKLLDILSSEESLSVRKRLFTDYRDQLISSRHGQGWTWTAHFTWLWKFLSLFLIANYPQGSRLRKALLDDIDVSETTLTLEDYRRAAIGLLEEPDFEEAIFIRPQMALGDLKTRIEKLTADSDIEEVLNRLEAIKYGLDCNLYHLLLQKIYKASPVLVCHRLYQLSQKAFEYPDPHQYIEINTLTKALLETFVTDSSYTSIHLNLGAELLVLLSMSDAQYCRQMNITGISHYHLSSKTSADQPQSLCIYLELAANHELRYLSSDGLFEGNMSKTFLKNFLSNHAVDTLFESLETNSPIYLGPYQRKIMDAIAKHSSIKLTDPLEELITSMTKPHVSIFSEDSLRHAMKKELADKLYESLDSQEQKSREARAILTGKPVNRDTPLQMLKDIFISHRDKYPPPQNPLLYSLAKKLCEQLFIDYRQNKEGGYWKENEIGYEMIQLLQRGLINQIRPNTSFQTPAEQESILNPHNYPPIIPVSIREAEYDAITIVLNSGYSDSDLLDSINTVRRERRKVMSRFSQEWILARVSESSPSLLPAAEHRLIHIHFYDHEDWQKLKETCPNTKNSAELLMKQLKELLEICRIKRESMDYEEENAKVREALLLLCQLLQADSLNSAILEEVYNYQLDKLAKFYLTHSLGVELKNEIKECHSRRLIRDEGSVSAMDEEKNPGVTFLDRAEQHLLEAGRFHHSGVLCNFVNEDKESQLAIYYFSLYMKETKPEDWGRAIETLDKLRVYLSEDQYKQWAMRLCKTAPSSVVNGMGIFSPKKTSSPLTRPDVSIKFLPE
;
A
#
# COMPACT_ATOMS: atom_id res chain seq x y z
N MET A 1 10.04 -0.12 30.89
CA MET A 1 8.95 0.77 30.48
C MET A 1 7.76 -0.03 29.96
N ARG A 2 6.54 0.36 30.33
CA ARG A 2 5.29 -0.27 29.82
C ARG A 2 4.92 0.32 28.45
N SER A 3 4.45 -0.52 27.52
CA SER A 3 3.97 -0.07 26.21
C SER A 3 2.50 0.35 26.27
N TYR A 4 2.15 1.43 25.59
CA TYR A 4 0.79 1.85 25.35
C TYR A 4 0.11 0.83 24.46
N ASN A 5 -0.94 0.22 24.97
CA ASN A 5 -1.96 -0.45 24.19
C ASN A 5 -3.27 -0.36 25.00
N LEU A 6 -4.39 -0.62 24.35
CA LEU A 6 -5.71 -0.43 24.97
C LEU A 6 -5.89 -1.26 26.25
N GLU A 7 -5.32 -2.45 26.29
CA GLU A 7 -5.38 -3.37 27.43
C GLU A 7 -4.52 -2.91 28.61
N GLU A 8 -3.29 -2.47 28.35
CA GLU A 8 -2.40 -1.90 29.35
C GLU A 8 -2.99 -0.59 29.90
N LYS A 9 -3.59 0.25 29.04
CA LYS A 9 -4.34 1.45 29.44
C LYS A 9 -5.49 1.09 30.37
N LYS A 10 -6.25 0.02 30.05
CA LYS A 10 -7.34 -0.47 30.91
C LYS A 10 -6.81 -0.91 32.29
N LEU A 11 -5.72 -1.68 32.34
CA LEU A 11 -5.10 -2.11 33.60
C LEU A 11 -4.54 -0.93 34.40
N PHE A 12 -3.95 0.05 33.74
CA PHE A 12 -3.46 1.28 34.35
C PHE A 12 -4.60 2.08 34.98
N LEU A 13 -5.69 2.31 34.24
CA LEU A 13 -6.87 3.00 34.77
C LEU A 13 -7.52 2.24 35.93
N TRP A 14 -7.46 0.90 35.91
CA TRP A 14 -7.87 0.07 37.05
C TRP A 14 -7.00 0.31 38.28
N LYS A 15 -5.68 0.43 38.11
CA LYS A 15 -4.75 0.75 39.19
C LYS A 15 -5.11 2.11 39.80
N GLU A 16 -5.31 3.12 38.95
CA GLU A 16 -5.70 4.47 39.39
C GLU A 16 -7.04 4.50 40.13
N LYS A 17 -8.07 3.86 39.57
CA LYS A 17 -9.39 3.73 40.19
C LYS A 17 -9.29 3.07 41.56
N LEU A 18 -8.48 2.02 41.68
CA LEU A 18 -8.28 1.31 42.94
C LEU A 18 -7.51 2.14 43.95
N LEU A 19 -6.47 2.88 43.55
CA LEU A 19 -5.71 3.80 44.40
C LEU A 19 -6.63 4.85 45.03
N HIS A 20 -7.49 5.48 44.23
CA HIS A 20 -8.44 6.50 44.69
C HIS A 20 -9.62 5.94 45.49
N THR A 21 -9.92 4.64 45.36
CA THR A 21 -11.00 4.00 46.12
C THR A 21 -10.62 3.86 47.60
N LYS A 22 -11.29 4.65 48.46
CA LYS A 22 -11.11 4.61 49.92
C LYS A 22 -11.76 3.35 50.52
N THR A 23 -10.98 2.49 51.17
CA THR A 23 -11.45 1.32 51.93
C THR A 23 -10.69 1.17 53.25
N ARG A 24 -11.40 1.01 54.38
CA ARG A 24 -10.79 0.79 55.70
C ARG A 24 -10.67 -0.71 56.04
N LYS A 25 -11.72 -1.49 55.74
CA LYS A 25 -11.84 -2.90 56.14
C LYS A 25 -11.12 -3.87 55.20
N TYR A 26 -11.09 -3.59 53.89
CA TYR A 26 -10.58 -4.51 52.88
C TYR A 26 -9.22 -4.07 52.32
N LYS A 27 -8.33 -3.55 53.17
CA LYS A 27 -7.00 -3.08 52.76
C LYS A 27 -6.16 -4.20 52.13
N GLY A 28 -6.22 -5.41 52.66
CA GLY A 28 -5.48 -6.57 52.12
C GLY A 28 -5.94 -6.97 50.71
N VAL A 29 -7.25 -6.95 50.46
CA VAL A 29 -7.83 -7.23 49.13
C VAL A 29 -7.41 -6.17 48.12
N LYS A 30 -7.53 -4.88 48.49
CA LYS A 30 -7.08 -3.76 47.66
C LYS A 30 -5.58 -3.87 47.36
N LYS A 31 -4.76 -4.18 48.37
CA LYS A 31 -3.32 -4.36 48.22
C LYS A 31 -3.02 -5.48 47.21
N LYS A 32 -3.63 -6.65 47.34
CA LYS A 32 -3.43 -7.76 46.40
C LYS A 32 -3.81 -7.41 44.95
N LEU A 33 -4.90 -6.67 44.73
CA LEU A 33 -5.27 -6.18 43.39
C LEU A 33 -4.22 -5.21 42.84
N LEU A 34 -3.73 -4.28 43.67
CA LEU A 34 -2.68 -3.33 43.28
C LEU A 34 -1.35 -4.03 43.01
N ASP A 35 -1.01 -5.06 43.79
CA ASP A 35 0.20 -5.87 43.62
C ASP A 35 0.15 -6.62 42.28
N ILE A 36 -1.01 -7.19 41.90
CA ILE A 36 -1.21 -7.82 40.57
C ILE A 36 -1.04 -6.80 39.44
N LEU A 37 -1.62 -5.60 39.59
CA LEU A 37 -1.55 -4.56 38.54
C LEU A 37 -0.14 -3.92 38.43
N SER A 38 0.63 -3.96 39.52
CA SER A 38 1.98 -3.38 39.61
C SER A 38 3.10 -4.40 39.38
N SER A 39 2.80 -5.70 39.28
CA SER A 39 3.82 -6.72 39.07
C SER A 39 4.56 -6.55 37.75
N GLU A 40 5.77 -7.09 37.66
CA GLU A 40 6.60 -7.09 36.43
C GLU A 40 6.20 -8.20 35.44
N GLU A 41 5.19 -9.00 35.77
CA GLU A 41 4.62 -10.02 34.89
C GLU A 41 4.13 -9.45 33.55
N SER A 42 4.09 -10.30 32.53
CA SER A 42 3.61 -9.92 31.20
C SER A 42 2.16 -9.43 31.23
N LEU A 43 1.79 -8.55 30.29
CA LEU A 43 0.44 -7.99 30.18
C LEU A 43 -0.65 -9.07 30.21
N SER A 44 -0.46 -10.17 29.47
CA SER A 44 -1.43 -11.28 29.42
C SER A 44 -1.61 -11.97 30.77
N VAL A 45 -0.50 -12.18 31.51
CA VAL A 45 -0.54 -12.76 32.85
C VAL A 45 -1.21 -11.81 33.84
N ARG A 46 -0.84 -10.51 33.84
CA ARG A 46 -1.46 -9.51 34.71
C ARG A 46 -2.95 -9.36 34.45
N LYS A 47 -3.35 -9.25 33.18
CA LYS A 47 -4.76 -9.16 32.78
C LYS A 47 -5.55 -10.36 33.28
N ARG A 48 -5.05 -11.57 33.05
CA ARG A 48 -5.70 -12.80 33.52
C ARG A 48 -5.82 -12.83 35.05
N LEU A 49 -4.71 -12.63 35.77
CA LEU A 49 -4.71 -12.66 37.24
C LEU A 49 -5.64 -11.60 37.84
N PHE A 50 -5.66 -10.40 37.25
CA PHE A 50 -6.54 -9.33 37.69
C PHE A 50 -8.00 -9.66 37.44
N THR A 51 -8.35 -10.10 36.24
CA THR A 51 -9.72 -10.48 35.86
C THR A 51 -10.22 -11.63 36.71
N ASP A 52 -9.45 -12.72 36.84
CA ASP A 52 -9.83 -13.89 37.64
C ASP A 52 -10.09 -13.49 39.11
N TYR A 53 -9.21 -12.67 39.68
CA TYR A 53 -9.35 -12.23 41.06
C TYR A 53 -10.50 -11.23 41.24
N ARG A 54 -10.70 -10.31 40.28
CA ARG A 54 -11.86 -9.42 40.24
C ARG A 54 -13.16 -10.21 40.17
N ASP A 55 -13.24 -11.18 39.27
CA ASP A 55 -14.42 -12.02 39.03
C ASP A 55 -14.77 -12.85 40.26
N GLN A 56 -13.75 -13.43 40.91
CA GLN A 56 -13.90 -14.09 42.20
C GLN A 56 -14.49 -13.14 43.26
N LEU A 57 -14.00 -11.90 43.33
CA LEU A 57 -14.44 -10.90 44.31
C LEU A 57 -15.85 -10.36 44.05
N ILE A 58 -16.28 -10.25 42.79
CA ILE A 58 -17.64 -9.82 42.44
C ILE A 58 -18.65 -10.99 42.45
N SER A 59 -18.19 -12.23 42.37
CA SER A 59 -19.05 -13.42 42.45
C SER A 59 -19.84 -13.50 43.77
N SER A 60 -20.82 -14.40 43.82
CA SER A 60 -21.52 -14.77 45.05
C SER A 60 -20.66 -15.60 46.02
N ARG A 61 -19.53 -16.15 45.56
CA ARG A 61 -18.61 -17.01 46.34
C ARG A 61 -17.32 -16.26 46.74
N HIS A 62 -17.44 -14.98 47.03
CA HIS A 62 -16.30 -14.08 47.24
C HIS A 62 -15.56 -14.25 48.59
N GLY A 63 -16.16 -14.90 49.60
CA GLY A 63 -15.52 -15.20 50.89
C GLY A 63 -15.19 -14.00 51.79
N GLN A 64 -15.68 -12.79 51.48
CA GLN A 64 -15.34 -11.52 52.19
C GLN A 64 -16.33 -11.11 53.29
N GLY A 65 -17.27 -11.98 53.64
CA GLY A 65 -18.29 -11.75 54.67
C GLY A 65 -19.42 -10.78 54.28
N TRP A 66 -20.36 -10.57 55.21
CA TRP A 66 -21.65 -9.91 54.97
C TRP A 66 -21.53 -8.41 54.66
N THR A 67 -20.44 -7.75 55.07
CA THR A 67 -20.23 -6.32 54.79
C THR A 67 -19.71 -6.05 53.38
N TRP A 68 -19.52 -7.08 52.55
CA TRP A 68 -18.96 -6.95 51.20
C TRP A 68 -20.04 -6.60 50.17
N THR A 69 -21.19 -7.26 50.25
CA THR A 69 -22.36 -6.99 49.40
C THR A 69 -23.44 -6.25 50.20
N ALA A 70 -24.26 -5.45 49.53
CA ALA A 70 -25.43 -4.87 50.16
C ALA A 70 -26.50 -5.97 50.27
N HIS A 71 -26.56 -6.65 51.42
CA HIS A 71 -27.62 -7.64 51.68
C HIS A 71 -28.92 -6.94 52.11
N PHE A 72 -30.05 -7.57 51.82
CA PHE A 72 -31.40 -7.10 52.20
C PHE A 72 -31.72 -5.68 51.70
N THR A 73 -31.19 -5.28 50.54
CA THR A 73 -31.49 -3.97 49.93
C THR A 73 -32.98 -3.71 49.78
N TRP A 74 -33.78 -4.75 49.51
CA TRP A 74 -35.24 -4.67 49.47
C TRP A 74 -35.86 -4.34 50.85
N LEU A 75 -35.38 -4.98 51.92
CA LEU A 75 -35.84 -4.74 53.29
C LEU A 75 -35.45 -3.33 53.75
N TRP A 76 -34.23 -2.88 53.42
CA TRP A 76 -33.80 -1.53 53.75
C TRP A 76 -34.52 -0.46 52.92
N LYS A 77 -34.79 -0.71 51.63
CA LYS A 77 -35.67 0.14 50.78
C LYS A 77 -37.11 0.20 51.29
N PHE A 78 -37.60 -0.88 51.90
CA PHE A 78 -38.90 -0.91 52.55
C PHE A 78 -38.89 -0.10 53.85
N LEU A 79 -37.87 -0.30 54.71
CA LEU A 79 -37.72 0.41 55.98
C LEU A 79 -37.44 1.90 55.81
N SER A 80 -36.78 2.31 54.73
CA SER A 80 -36.50 3.72 54.44
C SER A 80 -37.70 4.55 54.04
N LEU A 81 -38.81 3.92 53.64
CA LEU A 81 -40.09 4.62 53.49
C LEU A 81 -40.62 5.12 54.85
N PHE A 82 -40.14 4.55 55.95
CA PHE A 82 -40.57 4.85 57.31
C PHE A 82 -39.47 5.48 58.19
N LEU A 83 -38.18 5.35 57.84
CA LEU A 83 -37.04 5.83 58.63
C LEU A 83 -36.00 6.54 57.74
N ILE A 84 -35.53 7.73 58.14
CA ILE A 84 -34.38 8.42 57.52
C ILE A 84 -33.10 7.69 57.94
N ALA A 85 -32.85 6.51 57.38
CA ALA A 85 -31.69 5.68 57.68
C ALA A 85 -30.78 5.55 56.46
N ASN A 86 -29.47 5.77 56.67
CA ASN A 86 -28.46 5.54 55.64
C ASN A 86 -28.35 4.04 55.36
N TYR A 87 -28.76 3.62 54.15
CA TYR A 87 -28.69 2.23 53.70
C TYR A 87 -27.26 1.68 53.78
N PRO A 88 -27.06 0.40 54.14
CA PRO A 88 -25.77 -0.25 54.04
C PRO A 88 -25.37 -0.38 52.55
N GLN A 89 -24.50 0.52 52.07
CA GLN A 89 -24.10 0.61 50.66
C GLN A 89 -23.13 -0.50 50.18
N GLY A 90 -22.89 -1.53 51.00
CA GLY A 90 -21.88 -2.55 50.73
C GLY A 90 -20.45 -1.97 50.71
N SER A 91 -19.48 -2.77 50.25
CA SER A 91 -18.09 -2.32 50.12
C SER A 91 -17.94 -1.34 48.95
N ARG A 92 -17.41 -0.13 49.21
CA ARG A 92 -17.01 0.81 48.14
C ARG A 92 -16.03 0.19 47.14
N LEU A 93 -15.17 -0.71 47.63
CA LEU A 93 -14.24 -1.46 46.78
C LEU A 93 -14.98 -2.41 45.83
N ARG A 94 -16.02 -3.11 46.30
CA ARG A 94 -16.86 -3.96 45.45
C ARG A 94 -17.59 -3.12 44.40
N LYS A 95 -18.14 -1.97 44.78
CA LYS A 95 -18.79 -1.05 43.83
C LYS A 95 -17.80 -0.60 42.75
N ALA A 96 -16.60 -0.18 43.14
CA ALA A 96 -15.56 0.21 42.19
C ALA A 96 -15.15 -0.92 41.23
N LEU A 97 -15.15 -2.18 41.68
CA LEU A 97 -14.88 -3.37 40.85
C LEU A 97 -16.05 -3.76 39.93
N LEU A 98 -17.29 -3.46 40.32
CA LEU A 98 -18.49 -3.71 39.52
C LEU A 98 -18.63 -2.70 38.38
N ASP A 99 -18.34 -1.43 38.66
CA ASP A 99 -18.29 -0.38 37.66
C ASP A 99 -17.11 -0.68 36.71
N ASP A 100 -17.35 -1.06 35.45
CA ASP A 100 -16.25 -1.26 34.50
C ASP A 100 -15.58 0.09 34.18
N ILE A 101 -14.40 0.02 33.56
CA ILE A 101 -13.69 1.19 33.06
C ILE A 101 -13.97 1.31 31.57
N ASP A 102 -14.57 2.43 31.18
CA ASP A 102 -14.67 2.83 29.79
C ASP A 102 -13.30 3.36 29.32
N VAL A 103 -12.80 2.79 28.23
CA VAL A 103 -11.49 3.13 27.69
C VAL A 103 -11.74 3.66 26.28
N SER A 104 -11.68 4.98 26.13
CA SER A 104 -11.66 5.58 24.80
C SER A 104 -10.31 5.36 24.16
N GLU A 105 -10.34 4.90 22.91
CA GLU A 105 -9.17 4.87 22.05
C GLU A 105 -8.82 6.32 21.70
N THR A 106 -7.67 6.78 22.16
CA THR A 106 -7.14 8.09 21.82
C THR A 106 -5.95 7.85 20.91
N THR A 107 -6.15 8.09 19.62
CA THR A 107 -5.09 8.04 18.61
C THR A 107 -4.58 9.46 18.41
N LEU A 108 -3.29 9.65 18.62
CA LEU A 108 -2.61 10.92 18.42
C LEU A 108 -2.29 11.10 16.94
N THR A 109 -2.58 12.31 16.45
CA THR A 109 -2.44 12.68 15.04
C THR A 109 -1.32 13.68 14.82
N LEU A 110 -0.98 13.92 13.56
CA LEU A 110 0.00 14.95 13.19
C LEU A 110 -0.39 16.37 13.67
N GLU A 111 -1.68 16.67 13.79
CA GLU A 111 -2.12 17.96 14.36
C GLU A 111 -1.84 18.04 15.87
N ASP A 112 -1.96 16.93 16.59
CA ASP A 112 -1.58 16.86 18.00
C ASP A 112 -0.08 17.08 18.17
N TYR A 113 0.75 16.51 17.28
CA TYR A 113 2.20 16.75 17.27
C TYR A 113 2.56 18.22 17.04
N ARG A 114 1.83 18.91 16.15
CA ARG A 114 2.03 20.35 15.89
C ARG A 114 1.69 21.19 17.12
N ARG A 115 0.60 20.84 17.82
CA ARG A 115 0.12 21.55 19.02
C ARG A 115 0.78 21.11 20.32
N ALA A 116 1.50 19.98 20.32
CA ALA A 116 2.11 19.41 21.51
C ALA A 116 3.04 20.44 22.17
N ALA A 117 2.80 20.68 23.45
CA ALA A 117 3.60 21.58 24.26
C ALA A 117 5.03 21.02 24.40
N ILE A 118 6.02 21.89 24.29
CA ILE A 118 7.43 21.54 24.47
C ILE A 118 7.70 21.40 25.95
N GLY A 119 8.25 20.26 26.36
CA GLY A 119 8.60 19.98 27.75
C GLY A 119 9.25 18.60 27.88
N LEU A 120 10.30 18.49 28.69
CA LEU A 120 10.92 17.21 29.00
C LEU A 120 10.24 16.60 30.22
N LEU A 121 9.96 15.30 30.16
CA LEU A 121 9.40 14.51 31.25
C LEU A 121 10.42 13.51 31.77
N GLU A 122 10.52 13.42 33.09
CA GLU A 122 11.21 12.33 33.77
C GLU A 122 10.49 11.00 33.51
N GLU A 123 11.19 9.88 33.64
CA GLU A 123 10.65 8.53 33.36
C GLU A 123 9.29 8.23 34.03
N PRO A 124 9.07 8.45 35.35
CA PRO A 124 7.78 8.15 35.98
C PRO A 124 6.65 9.05 35.46
N ASP A 125 6.95 10.31 35.16
CA ASP A 125 5.98 11.27 34.62
C ASP A 125 5.61 10.90 33.17
N PHE A 126 6.57 10.37 32.40
CA PHE A 126 6.34 9.87 31.06
C PHE A 126 5.47 8.61 31.06
N GLU A 127 5.79 7.63 31.93
CA GLU A 127 4.97 6.40 32.06
C GLU A 127 3.51 6.72 32.41
N GLU A 128 3.27 7.70 33.29
CA GLU A 128 1.93 8.18 33.60
C GLU A 128 1.29 8.92 32.41
N ALA A 129 2.06 9.83 31.78
CA ALA A 129 1.58 10.64 30.67
C ALA A 129 1.14 9.79 29.48
N ILE A 130 1.83 8.70 29.16
CA ILE A 130 1.45 7.78 28.08
C ILE A 130 -0.03 7.36 28.17
N PHE A 131 -0.54 7.10 29.38
CA PHE A 131 -1.91 6.62 29.57
C PHE A 131 -2.93 7.72 29.90
N ILE A 132 -2.54 8.74 30.67
CA ILE A 132 -3.45 9.80 31.15
C ILE A 132 -3.43 11.04 30.25
N ARG A 133 -2.24 11.46 29.80
CA ARG A 133 -2.00 12.71 29.07
C ARG A 133 -1.12 12.46 27.84
N PRO A 134 -1.60 11.66 26.86
CA PRO A 134 -0.78 11.20 25.74
C PRO A 134 -0.20 12.36 24.92
N GLN A 135 -0.85 13.53 24.88
CA GLN A 135 -0.30 14.74 24.23
C GLN A 135 0.97 15.27 24.93
N MET A 136 1.08 15.11 26.25
CA MET A 136 2.30 15.49 26.99
C MET A 136 3.44 14.51 26.74
N ALA A 137 3.15 13.21 26.69
CA ALA A 137 4.14 12.20 26.29
C ALA A 137 4.64 12.44 24.86
N LEU A 138 3.74 12.81 23.94
CA LEU A 138 4.12 13.22 22.58
C LEU A 138 4.97 14.51 22.56
N GLY A 139 4.65 15.48 23.42
CA GLY A 139 5.42 16.72 23.57
C GLY A 139 6.85 16.49 24.07
N ASP A 140 7.03 15.56 25.02
CA ASP A 140 8.34 15.10 25.46
C ASP A 140 9.12 14.44 24.32
N LEU A 141 8.50 13.47 23.64
CA LEU A 141 9.13 12.77 22.52
C LEU A 141 9.53 13.75 21.40
N LYS A 142 8.65 14.70 21.06
CA LYS A 142 8.93 15.79 20.11
C LYS A 142 10.16 16.60 20.53
N THR A 143 10.18 17.06 21.78
CA THR A 143 11.27 17.88 22.32
C THR A 143 12.60 17.14 22.26
N ARG A 144 12.60 15.84 22.55
CA ARG A 144 13.80 14.99 22.50
C ARG A 144 14.27 14.78 21.07
N ILE A 145 13.36 14.46 20.14
CA ILE A 145 13.68 14.28 18.72
C ILE A 145 14.25 15.58 18.12
N GLU A 146 13.68 16.74 18.44
CA GLU A 146 14.17 18.04 17.96
C GLU A 146 15.55 18.42 18.53
N LYS A 147 15.93 17.83 19.68
CA LYS A 147 17.23 18.02 20.33
C LYS A 147 18.25 16.94 19.98
N LEU A 148 17.90 15.95 19.16
CA LEU A 148 18.82 14.86 18.79
C LEU A 148 20.05 15.44 18.07
N THR A 149 21.21 15.20 18.69
CA THR A 149 22.55 15.37 18.13
C THR A 149 23.20 14.00 17.96
N ALA A 150 24.36 13.94 17.30
CA ALA A 150 25.11 12.69 17.13
C ALA A 150 25.46 11.99 18.46
N ASP A 151 25.59 12.75 19.55
CA ASP A 151 25.95 12.25 20.90
C ASP A 151 24.72 12.06 21.83
N SER A 152 23.50 12.23 21.33
CA SER A 152 22.28 12.14 22.15
C SER A 152 21.93 10.70 22.52
N ASP A 153 21.23 10.53 23.65
CA ASP A 153 20.70 9.23 24.08
C ASP A 153 19.51 8.79 23.20
N ILE A 154 19.84 8.21 22.05
CA ILE A 154 18.88 7.72 21.05
C ILE A 154 18.13 6.49 21.57
N GLU A 155 18.73 5.69 22.45
CA GLU A 155 18.06 4.54 23.04
C GLU A 155 16.87 4.98 23.90
N GLU A 156 17.02 6.03 24.68
CA GLU A 156 15.90 6.61 25.44
C GLU A 156 14.77 7.06 24.48
N VAL A 157 15.10 7.76 23.40
CA VAL A 157 14.10 8.23 22.41
C VAL A 157 13.39 7.05 21.73
N LEU A 158 14.11 6.01 21.34
CA LEU A 158 13.55 4.81 20.74
C LEU A 158 12.67 4.03 21.72
N ASN A 159 13.07 3.93 22.99
CA ASN A 159 12.26 3.29 24.02
C ASN A 159 10.96 4.08 24.25
N ARG A 160 11.03 5.41 24.28
CA ARG A 160 9.85 6.29 24.42
C ARG A 160 8.92 6.22 23.20
N LEU A 161 9.47 6.18 21.99
CA LEU A 161 8.69 5.97 20.77
C LEU A 161 7.98 4.61 20.80
N GLU A 162 8.69 3.52 21.13
CA GLU A 162 8.10 2.18 21.23
C GLU A 162 7.00 2.12 22.29
N ALA A 163 7.15 2.84 23.40
CA ALA A 163 6.15 2.87 24.45
C ALA A 163 4.87 3.62 24.04
N ILE A 164 4.93 4.60 23.14
CA ILE A 164 3.72 5.32 22.67
C ILE A 164 3.23 4.84 21.30
N LYS A 165 3.97 3.98 20.61
CA LYS A 165 3.73 3.47 19.24
C LYS A 165 2.26 3.26 18.88
N TYR A 166 1.54 2.43 19.63
CA TYR A 166 0.13 2.11 19.33
C TYR A 166 -0.88 3.21 19.70
N GLY A 167 -0.42 4.27 20.36
CA GLY A 167 -1.19 5.50 20.59
C GLY A 167 -1.01 6.52 19.48
N LEU A 168 -0.09 6.30 18.53
CA LEU A 168 0.16 7.17 17.39
C LEU A 168 -0.57 6.63 16.16
N ASP A 169 -1.13 7.53 15.34
CA ASP A 169 -1.50 7.17 13.98
C ASP A 169 -0.24 6.77 13.17
N CYS A 170 -0.45 5.99 12.10
CA CYS A 170 0.66 5.45 11.31
C CYS A 170 1.50 6.55 10.64
N ASN A 171 0.91 7.70 10.31
CA ASN A 171 1.59 8.84 9.71
C ASN A 171 2.59 9.48 10.66
N LEU A 172 2.10 9.83 11.85
CA LEU A 172 2.89 10.42 12.90
C LEU A 172 3.98 9.46 13.31
N TYR A 173 3.68 8.17 13.47
CA TYR A 173 4.68 7.16 13.75
C TYR A 173 5.79 7.13 12.70
N HIS A 174 5.43 7.05 11.41
CA HIS A 174 6.38 7.05 10.31
C HIS A 174 7.25 8.30 10.31
N LEU A 175 6.66 9.49 10.47
CA LEU A 175 7.36 10.76 10.53
C LEU A 175 8.38 10.81 11.67
N LEU A 176 7.99 10.38 12.88
CA LEU A 176 8.88 10.38 14.04
C LEU A 176 10.03 9.39 13.85
N LEU A 177 9.74 8.17 13.35
CA LEU A 177 10.76 7.18 13.05
C LEU A 177 11.75 7.68 12.00
N GLN A 178 11.28 8.33 10.92
CA GLN A 178 12.15 8.93 9.92
C GLN A 178 13.05 10.03 10.50
N LYS A 179 12.54 10.88 11.41
CA LYS A 179 13.35 11.92 12.06
C LYS A 179 14.45 11.30 12.93
N ILE A 180 14.13 10.26 13.70
CA ILE A 180 15.12 9.56 14.54
C ILE A 180 16.15 8.83 13.65
N TYR A 181 15.70 8.17 12.59
CA TYR A 181 16.57 7.52 11.62
C TYR A 181 17.56 8.49 10.99
N LYS A 182 17.12 9.69 10.57
CA LYS A 182 18.02 10.72 10.04
C LYS A 182 19.09 11.18 11.04
N ALA A 183 18.77 11.19 12.34
CA ALA A 183 19.73 11.57 13.38
C ALA A 183 20.71 10.45 13.72
N SER A 184 20.27 9.18 13.73
CA SER A 184 21.14 8.03 14.00
C SER A 184 20.71 6.78 13.24
N PRO A 185 21.14 6.64 11.97
CA PRO A 185 20.73 5.52 11.13
C PRO A 185 21.12 4.16 11.71
N VAL A 186 22.33 4.04 12.27
CA VAL A 186 22.90 2.76 12.71
C VAL A 186 22.18 2.18 13.91
N LEU A 187 21.98 2.97 14.98
CA LEU A 187 21.29 2.50 16.19
C LEU A 187 19.83 2.17 15.91
N VAL A 188 19.18 2.97 15.05
CA VAL A 188 17.82 2.68 14.57
C VAL A 188 17.80 1.37 13.80
N CYS A 189 18.68 1.16 12.82
CA CYS A 189 18.77 -0.11 12.07
C CYS A 189 18.99 -1.31 12.98
N HIS A 190 19.90 -1.22 13.95
CA HIS A 190 20.13 -2.28 14.93
C HIS A 190 18.85 -2.62 15.70
N ARG A 191 18.14 -1.60 16.18
CA ARG A 191 16.89 -1.78 16.92
C ARG A 191 15.79 -2.37 16.04
N LEU A 192 15.61 -1.85 14.83
CA LEU A 192 14.61 -2.34 13.88
C LEU A 192 14.91 -3.79 13.46
N TYR A 193 16.18 -4.17 13.33
CA TYR A 193 16.56 -5.55 13.06
C TYR A 193 16.21 -6.47 14.22
N GLN A 194 16.51 -6.08 15.46
CA GLN A 194 16.08 -6.84 16.64
C GLN A 194 14.56 -6.99 16.73
N LEU A 195 13.80 -5.97 16.29
CA LEU A 195 12.34 -6.01 16.25
C LEU A 195 11.82 -6.90 15.12
N SER A 196 12.43 -6.86 13.93
CA SER A 196 12.02 -7.69 12.79
C SER A 196 12.26 -9.18 13.04
N GLN A 197 13.32 -9.53 13.79
CA GLN A 197 13.57 -10.90 14.24
C GLN A 197 12.51 -11.43 15.24
N LYS A 198 11.74 -10.52 15.86
CA LYS A 198 10.63 -10.85 16.77
C LYS A 198 9.26 -10.67 16.09
N ALA A 199 9.22 -10.07 14.91
CA ALA A 199 7.98 -9.77 14.22
C ALA A 199 7.28 -11.09 13.84
N PHE A 200 5.95 -11.07 13.94
CA PHE A 200 5.13 -12.19 13.51
C PHE A 200 5.03 -12.24 11.99
N GLU A 201 4.62 -13.40 11.47
CA GLU A 201 4.29 -13.64 10.05
C GLU A 201 3.37 -12.56 9.43
N TYR A 202 2.59 -11.86 10.26
CA TYR A 202 1.65 -10.81 9.86
C TYR A 202 1.98 -9.52 10.62
N PRO A 203 2.80 -8.62 10.05
CA PRO A 203 3.13 -7.37 10.72
C PRO A 203 1.89 -6.48 10.81
N ASP A 204 1.72 -5.80 11.95
CA ASP A 204 0.76 -4.70 12.05
C ASP A 204 1.24 -3.47 11.24
N PRO A 205 0.41 -2.43 11.03
CA PRO A 205 0.79 -1.24 10.28
C PRO A 205 2.11 -0.57 10.73
N HIS A 206 2.34 -0.47 12.04
CA HIS A 206 3.54 0.16 12.58
C HIS A 206 4.77 -0.74 12.41
N GLN A 207 4.61 -2.05 12.60
CA GLN A 207 5.66 -3.04 12.31
C GLN A 207 6.03 -3.06 10.82
N TYR A 208 5.05 -2.93 9.92
CA TYR A 208 5.33 -2.84 8.49
C TYR A 208 6.14 -1.58 8.15
N ILE A 209 5.84 -0.44 8.79
CA ILE A 209 6.62 0.79 8.66
C ILE A 209 8.07 0.58 9.13
N GLU A 210 8.28 -0.10 10.26
CA GLU A 210 9.60 -0.45 10.79
C GLU A 210 10.39 -1.32 9.82
N ILE A 211 9.78 -2.41 9.35
CA ILE A 211 10.38 -3.36 8.43
C ILE A 211 10.75 -2.66 7.11
N ASN A 212 9.87 -1.82 6.57
CA ASN A 212 10.13 -1.09 5.33
C ASN A 212 11.25 -0.05 5.52
N THR A 213 11.28 0.65 6.66
CA THR A 213 12.37 1.59 7.01
C THR A 213 13.72 0.88 7.10
N LEU A 214 13.78 -0.28 7.77
CA LEU A 214 15.00 -1.09 7.83
C LEU A 214 15.40 -1.61 6.45
N THR A 215 14.44 -2.13 5.68
CA THR A 215 14.67 -2.64 4.33
C THR A 215 15.35 -1.60 3.46
N LYS A 216 14.79 -0.38 3.47
CA LYS A 216 15.33 0.77 2.76
C LYS A 216 16.75 1.08 3.19
N ALA A 217 16.99 1.19 4.49
CA ALA A 217 18.32 1.49 5.02
C ALA A 217 19.37 0.48 4.57
N LEU A 218 19.02 -0.82 4.55
CA LEU A 218 19.88 -1.88 4.06
C LEU A 218 20.15 -1.75 2.55
N LEU A 219 19.13 -1.48 1.73
CA LEU A 219 19.32 -1.27 0.29
C LEU A 219 20.15 -0.03 -0.02
N GLU A 220 19.90 1.08 0.66
CA GLU A 220 20.66 2.33 0.50
C GLU A 220 22.13 2.11 0.82
N THR A 221 22.41 1.39 1.91
CA THR A 221 23.77 1.17 2.39
C THR A 221 24.54 0.16 1.53
N PHE A 222 23.89 -0.93 1.11
CA PHE A 222 24.56 -2.08 0.52
C PHE A 222 24.34 -2.23 -0.99
N VAL A 223 23.28 -1.65 -1.56
CA VAL A 223 22.88 -1.89 -2.95
C VAL A 223 22.96 -0.62 -3.79
N THR A 224 22.16 0.41 -3.49
CA THR A 224 21.90 1.53 -4.42
C THR A 224 22.98 2.60 -4.46
N ASP A 225 23.94 2.58 -3.53
CA ASP A 225 25.09 3.50 -3.52
C ASP A 225 26.16 3.17 -4.58
N SER A 226 25.86 2.24 -5.51
CA SER A 226 26.74 1.90 -6.62
C SER A 226 26.33 2.64 -7.89
N SER A 227 27.27 3.26 -8.60
CA SER A 227 26.99 3.90 -9.89
C SER A 227 26.69 2.90 -11.02
N TYR A 228 26.76 1.59 -10.75
CA TYR A 228 26.66 0.54 -11.75
C TYR A 228 25.46 -0.35 -11.45
N THR A 229 24.38 -0.15 -12.20
CA THR A 229 23.13 -0.92 -12.08
C THR A 229 23.31 -2.43 -12.27
N SER A 230 24.34 -2.86 -13.02
CA SER A 230 24.72 -4.27 -13.16
C SER A 230 25.19 -4.94 -11.87
N ILE A 231 25.62 -4.16 -10.86
CA ILE A 231 26.13 -4.66 -9.58
C ILE A 231 25.01 -4.74 -8.52
N HIS A 232 23.92 -3.97 -8.67
CA HIS A 232 22.80 -3.94 -7.71
C HIS A 232 22.16 -5.32 -7.50
N LEU A 233 22.04 -6.13 -8.56
CA LEU A 233 21.49 -7.48 -8.39
C LEU A 233 22.41 -8.35 -7.53
N ASN A 234 23.72 -8.32 -7.78
CA ASN A 234 24.66 -9.18 -7.06
C ASN A 234 24.72 -8.78 -5.58
N LEU A 235 24.83 -7.47 -5.29
CA LEU A 235 24.82 -6.95 -3.92
C LEU A 235 23.49 -7.21 -3.20
N GLY A 236 22.37 -7.05 -3.90
CA GLY A 236 21.04 -7.36 -3.36
C GLY A 236 20.87 -8.86 -3.06
N ALA A 237 21.42 -9.71 -3.90
CA ALA A 237 21.41 -11.16 -3.69
C ALA A 237 22.29 -11.58 -2.52
N GLU A 238 23.49 -11.02 -2.41
CA GLU A 238 24.39 -11.22 -1.28
C GLU A 238 23.72 -10.78 0.04
N LEU A 239 23.04 -9.63 0.04
CA LEU A 239 22.29 -9.16 1.21
C LEU A 239 21.13 -10.12 1.58
N LEU A 240 20.42 -10.66 0.59
CA LEU A 240 19.39 -11.67 0.82
C LEU A 240 19.97 -12.99 1.36
N VAL A 241 21.15 -13.41 0.90
CA VAL A 241 21.89 -14.57 1.45
C VAL A 241 22.18 -14.33 2.93
N LEU A 242 22.74 -13.17 3.26
CA LEU A 242 23.12 -12.85 4.64
C LEU A 242 21.92 -12.85 5.58
N LEU A 243 20.81 -12.22 5.19
CA LEU A 243 19.57 -12.24 5.98
C LEU A 243 18.96 -13.65 6.09
N SER A 244 19.08 -14.46 5.04
CA SER A 244 18.61 -15.85 5.04
C SER A 244 19.43 -16.73 5.98
N MET A 245 20.73 -16.42 6.15
CA MET A 245 21.64 -17.10 7.05
C MET A 245 21.49 -16.65 8.50
N SER A 246 21.08 -15.40 8.74
CA SER A 246 20.82 -14.90 10.10
C SER A 246 19.45 -15.34 10.64
N ASP A 247 18.51 -15.71 9.76
CA ASP A 247 17.22 -16.26 10.13
C ASP A 247 17.29 -17.77 10.44
N ALA A 248 17.27 -18.07 11.74
CA ALA A 248 17.29 -19.42 12.26
C ALA A 248 16.05 -20.27 11.90
N GLN A 249 14.90 -19.67 11.54
CA GLN A 249 13.73 -20.40 11.04
C GLN A 249 13.89 -20.73 9.56
N TYR A 250 14.35 -19.79 8.75
CA TYR A 250 14.60 -19.98 7.32
C TYR A 250 15.67 -21.06 7.06
N CYS A 251 16.77 -21.03 7.81
CA CYS A 251 17.81 -22.08 7.74
C CYS A 251 17.27 -23.49 8.03
N ARG A 252 16.27 -23.63 8.93
CA ARG A 252 15.67 -24.93 9.27
C ARG A 252 14.81 -25.50 8.14
N GLN A 253 14.13 -24.66 7.37
CA GLN A 253 13.20 -25.08 6.32
C GLN A 253 13.90 -25.45 5.01
N MET A 254 14.98 -24.74 4.68
CA MET A 254 15.78 -25.03 3.48
C MET A 254 16.58 -26.33 3.59
N ASN A 255 16.39 -27.12 4.66
CA ASN A 255 17.19 -28.30 4.98
C ASN A 255 18.70 -27.97 4.90
N ILE A 256 19.08 -26.74 5.28
CA ILE A 256 20.47 -26.36 5.49
C ILE A 256 20.87 -26.97 6.81
N THR A 257 20.99 -28.30 6.83
CA THR A 257 21.21 -29.12 8.02
C THR A 257 22.67 -29.47 8.19
N GLY A 258 23.52 -28.86 7.35
CA GLY A 258 24.94 -29.14 7.32
C GLY A 258 25.76 -28.23 8.21
N ILE A 259 25.40 -26.95 8.37
CA ILE A 259 26.30 -26.07 9.12
C ILE A 259 25.60 -24.89 9.77
N SER A 260 25.66 -24.90 11.08
CA SER A 260 25.37 -23.76 11.92
C SER A 260 26.66 -23.08 12.32
N HIS A 261 27.04 -22.09 11.54
CA HIS A 261 28.19 -21.26 11.86
C HIS A 261 27.73 -20.07 12.69
N TYR A 262 27.84 -20.18 14.00
CA TYR A 262 27.93 -18.99 14.83
C TYR A 262 29.40 -18.61 14.95
N HIS A 263 29.73 -17.33 14.77
CA HIS A 263 31.08 -16.85 15.08
C HIS A 263 31.22 -16.76 16.60
N LEU A 264 32.12 -17.57 17.16
CA LEU A 264 32.60 -17.42 18.53
C LEU A 264 33.85 -16.56 18.47
N SER A 265 33.79 -15.30 18.89
CA SER A 265 35.00 -14.48 19.02
C SER A 265 35.68 -14.78 20.34
N SER A 266 36.79 -15.51 20.31
CA SER A 266 37.74 -15.56 21.43
C SER A 266 38.45 -14.21 21.51
N LYS A 267 38.40 -13.53 22.67
CA LYS A 267 39.30 -12.41 22.97
C LYS A 267 40.72 -12.94 23.22
N THR A 268 41.36 -13.44 22.19
CA THR A 268 42.80 -13.69 22.16
C THR A 268 43.41 -12.74 21.14
N SER A 269 44.57 -12.18 21.49
CA SER A 269 45.20 -10.96 20.96
C SER A 269 45.69 -11.02 19.50
N ALA A 270 44.94 -11.61 18.58
CA ALA A 270 45.20 -11.59 17.14
C ALA A 270 43.93 -11.19 16.39
N ASP A 271 43.99 -10.06 15.69
CA ASP A 271 42.89 -9.31 15.06
C ASP A 271 42.27 -9.98 13.81
N GLN A 272 42.05 -11.31 13.79
CA GLN A 272 41.33 -11.95 12.69
C GLN A 272 40.29 -12.99 13.17
N PRO A 273 39.01 -12.86 12.77
CA PRO A 273 37.97 -13.83 13.10
C PRO A 273 38.11 -15.10 12.24
N GLN A 274 38.43 -16.24 12.87
CA GLN A 274 38.39 -17.56 12.23
C GLN A 274 37.03 -18.24 12.49
N SER A 275 36.46 -18.90 11.48
CA SER A 275 35.25 -19.73 11.64
C SER A 275 35.58 -20.99 12.43
N LEU A 276 34.96 -21.15 13.60
CA LEU A 276 35.13 -22.28 14.51
C LEU A 276 34.04 -23.35 14.25
N CYS A 277 34.44 -24.56 13.84
CA CYS A 277 33.54 -25.72 13.85
C CYS A 277 33.61 -26.38 15.24
N ILE A 278 32.48 -26.69 15.87
CA ILE A 278 32.45 -27.33 17.19
C ILE A 278 32.00 -28.78 17.05
N TYR A 279 32.90 -29.70 17.35
CA TYR A 279 32.63 -31.12 17.49
C TYR A 279 31.99 -31.39 18.84
N LEU A 280 30.89 -32.14 18.84
CA LEU A 280 30.25 -32.65 20.04
C LEU A 280 30.52 -34.14 20.16
N GLU A 281 31.06 -34.57 21.28
CA GLU A 281 31.34 -35.96 21.59
C GLU A 281 30.80 -36.27 22.99
N LEU A 282 30.33 -37.49 23.20
CA LEU A 282 30.00 -37.94 24.54
C LEU A 282 31.26 -38.47 25.24
N ALA A 283 31.70 -37.80 26.29
CA ALA A 283 32.83 -38.25 27.09
C ALA A 283 32.48 -39.50 27.91
N ALA A 284 33.50 -40.26 28.32
CA ALA A 284 33.35 -41.51 29.08
C ALA A 284 32.61 -41.36 30.43
N ASN A 285 32.51 -40.13 30.95
CA ASN A 285 31.76 -39.80 32.17
C ASN A 285 30.29 -39.39 31.90
N HIS A 286 29.77 -39.62 30.68
CA HIS A 286 28.46 -39.18 30.22
C HIS A 286 28.26 -37.65 30.30
N GLU A 287 29.31 -36.88 30.04
CA GLU A 287 29.22 -35.44 29.79
C GLU A 287 29.37 -35.15 28.29
N LEU A 288 28.71 -34.08 27.83
CA LEU A 288 28.84 -33.62 26.45
C LEU A 288 30.14 -32.83 26.31
N ARG A 289 31.18 -33.46 25.77
CA ARG A 289 32.40 -32.77 25.36
C ARG A 289 32.12 -31.97 24.10
N TYR A 290 32.54 -30.72 24.11
CA TYR A 290 32.65 -29.93 22.90
C TYR A 290 34.12 -29.62 22.64
N LEU A 291 34.52 -29.61 21.37
CA LEU A 291 35.87 -29.28 20.92
C LEU A 291 35.79 -28.46 19.64
N SER A 292 36.48 -27.34 19.57
CA SER A 292 36.57 -26.57 18.35
C SER A 292 37.61 -27.10 17.37
N SER A 293 37.42 -26.80 16.09
CA SER A 293 38.30 -27.21 15.00
C SER A 293 39.71 -26.63 15.05
N ASP A 294 39.89 -25.49 15.70
CA ASP A 294 41.22 -24.91 15.95
C ASP A 294 41.86 -25.42 17.25
N GLY A 295 41.15 -26.26 18.02
CA GLY A 295 41.61 -26.81 19.30
C GLY A 295 41.71 -25.78 20.42
N LEU A 296 41.31 -24.52 20.19
CA LEU A 296 41.40 -23.45 21.19
C LEU A 296 40.27 -23.50 22.23
N PHE A 297 39.23 -24.28 21.95
CA PHE A 297 38.00 -24.25 22.71
C PHE A 297 37.48 -25.66 22.96
N GLU A 298 37.65 -26.14 24.19
CA GLU A 298 37.09 -27.41 24.63
C GLU A 298 36.47 -27.31 26.02
N GLY A 299 35.53 -28.20 26.31
CA GLY A 299 34.94 -28.31 27.63
C GLY A 299 33.91 -29.43 27.69
N ASN A 300 33.54 -29.82 28.91
CA ASN A 300 32.56 -30.87 29.16
C ASN A 300 31.33 -30.26 29.83
N MET A 301 30.16 -30.45 29.25
CA MET A 301 28.89 -30.01 29.82
C MET A 301 28.10 -31.20 30.38
N SER A 302 27.74 -31.14 31.65
CA SER A 302 26.86 -32.14 32.25
C SER A 302 25.43 -32.07 31.70
N LYS A 303 24.70 -33.20 31.71
CA LYS A 303 23.25 -33.23 31.40
C LYS A 303 22.47 -32.20 32.23
N THR A 304 22.83 -32.03 33.51
CA THR A 304 22.20 -31.06 34.41
C THR A 304 22.42 -29.62 33.98
N PHE A 305 23.59 -29.29 33.43
CA PHE A 305 23.87 -27.97 32.89
C PHE A 305 23.04 -27.70 31.63
N LEU A 306 22.97 -28.67 30.71
CA LEU A 306 22.22 -28.54 29.46
C LEU A 306 20.70 -28.40 29.67
N LYS A 307 20.16 -28.98 30.75
CA LYS A 307 18.76 -28.81 31.15
C LYS A 307 18.36 -27.37 31.51
N ASN A 308 19.34 -26.48 31.73
CA ASN A 308 19.07 -25.05 31.90
C ASN A 308 18.74 -24.34 30.56
N PHE A 309 19.05 -24.98 29.43
CA PHE A 309 18.90 -24.40 28.09
C PHE A 309 17.93 -25.22 27.21
N LEU A 310 17.94 -26.54 27.38
CA LEU A 310 17.17 -27.52 26.63
C LEU A 310 16.09 -28.18 27.48
N SER A 311 15.01 -28.65 26.85
CA SER A 311 14.01 -29.48 27.56
C SER A 311 14.62 -30.84 27.92
N ASN A 312 14.11 -31.50 28.96
CA ASN A 312 14.57 -32.83 29.37
C ASN A 312 14.59 -33.81 28.19
N HIS A 313 13.50 -33.83 27.40
CA HIS A 313 13.40 -34.67 26.21
C HIS A 313 14.50 -34.39 25.18
N ALA A 314 14.80 -33.10 24.92
CA ALA A 314 15.84 -32.73 23.97
C ALA A 314 17.25 -33.11 24.44
N VAL A 315 17.52 -32.99 25.75
CA VAL A 315 18.79 -33.46 26.34
C VAL A 315 18.91 -34.97 26.22
N ASP A 316 17.84 -35.72 26.50
CA ASP A 316 17.88 -37.17 26.43
C ASP A 316 18.04 -37.67 24.98
N THR A 317 17.33 -37.08 24.02
CA THR A 317 17.48 -37.39 22.59
C THR A 317 18.87 -37.05 22.06
N LEU A 318 19.47 -35.93 22.49
CA LEU A 318 20.83 -35.53 22.13
C LEU A 318 21.84 -36.58 22.59
N PHE A 319 21.75 -37.01 23.85
CA PHE A 319 22.68 -37.98 24.42
C PHE A 319 22.47 -39.38 23.85
N GLU A 320 21.23 -39.85 23.73
CA GLU A 320 20.89 -41.15 23.14
C GLU A 320 21.42 -41.28 21.71
N SER A 321 21.32 -40.21 20.94
CA SER A 321 21.78 -40.23 19.56
C SER A 321 23.30 -40.15 19.44
N LEU A 322 23.99 -39.46 20.36
CA LEU A 322 25.46 -39.48 20.44
C LEU A 322 25.97 -40.85 20.92
N GLU A 323 25.26 -41.53 21.83
CA GLU A 323 25.59 -42.89 22.26
C GLU A 323 25.41 -43.93 21.15
N THR A 324 24.39 -43.74 20.30
CA THR A 324 24.06 -44.68 19.23
C THR A 324 24.71 -44.33 17.89
N ASN A 325 25.48 -43.24 17.81
CA ASN A 325 25.96 -42.64 16.55
C ASN A 325 24.83 -42.43 15.52
N SER A 326 23.61 -42.25 16.00
CA SER A 326 22.45 -41.98 15.14
C SER A 326 22.54 -40.53 14.64
N PRO A 327 22.19 -40.26 13.37
CA PRO A 327 22.20 -38.89 12.86
C PRO A 327 21.23 -38.01 13.68
N ILE A 328 21.77 -36.96 14.31
CA ILE A 328 20.99 -36.02 15.11
C ILE A 328 20.61 -34.82 14.27
N TYR A 329 19.31 -34.58 14.14
CA TYR A 329 18.82 -33.30 13.65
C TYR A 329 18.79 -32.29 14.80
N LEU A 330 19.89 -31.55 15.00
CA LEU A 330 19.99 -30.58 16.11
C LEU A 330 19.03 -29.39 15.96
N GLY A 331 18.58 -29.10 14.74
CA GLY A 331 17.55 -28.12 14.36
C GLY A 331 17.23 -27.04 15.41
N PRO A 332 16.11 -27.15 16.16
CA PRO A 332 15.67 -26.13 17.11
C PRO A 332 16.51 -26.00 18.38
N TYR A 333 17.35 -26.98 18.69
CA TYR A 333 18.15 -27.06 19.92
C TYR A 333 19.57 -26.54 19.75
N GLN A 334 20.02 -26.41 18.52
CA GLN A 334 21.37 -26.01 18.15
C GLN A 334 21.77 -24.63 18.71
N ARG A 335 20.94 -23.58 18.55
CA ARG A 335 21.22 -22.25 19.15
C ARG A 335 21.35 -22.33 20.66
N LYS A 336 20.50 -23.13 21.31
CA LYS A 336 20.50 -23.32 22.76
C LYS A 336 21.71 -24.11 23.25
N ILE A 337 22.20 -25.06 22.45
CA ILE A 337 23.46 -25.77 22.70
C ILE A 337 24.63 -24.80 22.56
N MET A 338 24.63 -23.96 21.52
CA MET A 338 25.64 -22.92 21.35
C MET A 338 25.59 -21.89 22.47
N ASP A 339 24.42 -21.44 22.91
CA ASP A 339 24.26 -20.55 24.07
C ASP A 339 24.75 -21.21 25.36
N ALA A 340 24.51 -22.53 25.52
CA ALA A 340 25.03 -23.30 26.63
C ALA A 340 26.56 -23.36 26.59
N ILE A 341 27.14 -23.62 25.42
CA ILE A 341 28.58 -23.64 25.16
C ILE A 341 29.21 -22.28 25.42
N ALA A 342 28.64 -21.20 24.88
CA ALA A 342 29.04 -19.81 25.06
C ALA A 342 29.00 -19.42 26.55
N LYS A 343 27.93 -19.79 27.25
CA LYS A 343 27.80 -19.54 28.70
C LYS A 343 28.72 -20.42 29.55
N HIS A 344 28.97 -21.67 29.14
CA HIS A 344 29.89 -22.60 29.82
C HIS A 344 31.34 -22.11 29.71
N SER A 345 31.68 -21.56 28.55
CA SER A 345 33.04 -21.12 28.22
C SER A 345 33.30 -19.62 28.42
N SER A 346 32.27 -18.85 28.79
CA SER A 346 32.31 -17.39 28.88
C SER A 346 32.62 -16.67 27.55
N ILE A 347 32.40 -17.29 26.39
CA ILE A 347 32.57 -16.66 25.06
C ILE A 347 31.26 -16.02 24.60
N LYS A 348 31.34 -14.89 23.87
CA LYS A 348 30.18 -14.26 23.22
C LYS A 348 30.00 -14.81 21.81
N LEU A 349 28.80 -15.29 21.49
CA LEU A 349 28.38 -15.57 20.12
C LEU A 349 27.98 -14.26 19.45
N THR A 350 28.49 -13.97 18.26
CA THR A 350 28.05 -12.81 17.46
C THR A 350 27.22 -13.28 16.25
N ASP A 351 26.08 -12.63 16.00
CA ASP A 351 25.35 -12.74 14.73
C ASP A 351 26.15 -11.92 13.68
N PRO A 352 26.53 -12.50 12.52
CA PRO A 352 27.30 -11.79 11.50
C PRO A 352 26.67 -10.46 11.08
N LEU A 353 25.34 -10.37 11.02
CA LEU A 353 24.65 -9.13 10.66
C LEU A 353 24.63 -8.15 11.85
N GLU A 354 24.54 -8.65 13.08
CA GLU A 354 24.66 -7.81 14.28
C GLU A 354 26.08 -7.22 14.40
N GLU A 355 27.10 -8.00 14.06
CA GLU A 355 28.49 -7.56 14.00
C GLU A 355 28.72 -6.56 12.85
N LEU A 356 28.09 -6.79 11.69
CA LEU A 356 28.07 -5.88 10.55
C LEU A 356 27.45 -4.52 10.93
N ILE A 357 26.26 -4.53 11.55
CA ILE A 357 25.57 -3.33 12.03
C ILE A 357 26.38 -2.64 13.13
N THR A 358 26.99 -3.40 14.04
CA THR A 358 27.83 -2.85 15.13
C THR A 358 29.13 -2.25 14.58
N SER A 359 29.71 -2.80 13.52
CA SER A 359 30.94 -2.25 12.91
C SER A 359 30.75 -0.85 12.32
N MET A 360 29.51 -0.51 11.94
CA MET A 360 29.14 0.84 11.49
C MET A 360 29.19 1.90 12.62
N THR A 361 29.28 1.49 13.90
CA THR A 361 29.27 2.41 15.06
C THR A 361 30.64 2.94 15.48
N LYS A 362 31.76 2.46 14.91
CA LYS A 362 33.10 2.90 15.32
C LYS A 362 33.41 4.31 14.76
N PRO A 363 33.55 5.36 15.61
CA PRO A 363 34.02 6.65 15.15
C PRO A 363 35.52 6.55 14.86
N HIS A 364 35.90 6.45 13.59
CA HIS A 364 37.31 6.53 13.21
C HIS A 364 37.69 7.96 12.81
N VAL A 365 38.75 8.41 13.47
CA VAL A 365 39.36 9.73 13.45
C VAL A 365 39.54 10.28 12.04
N SER A 366 39.14 11.54 11.90
CA SER A 366 39.25 12.44 10.76
C SER A 366 40.64 12.48 10.08
N ILE A 367 40.90 11.67 9.05
CA ILE A 367 42.05 11.90 8.13
C ILE A 367 41.74 11.67 6.63
N PHE A 368 40.60 11.09 6.24
CA PHE A 368 40.32 10.86 4.80
C PHE A 368 39.02 11.53 4.35
N SER A 369 39.00 12.00 3.10
CA SER A 369 37.79 12.55 2.48
C SER A 369 36.66 11.53 2.55
N GLU A 370 35.43 12.00 2.74
CA GLU A 370 34.23 11.17 2.91
C GLU A 370 34.09 10.10 1.82
N ASP A 371 34.49 10.42 0.59
CA ASP A 371 34.48 9.49 -0.55
C ASP A 371 35.55 8.39 -0.44
N SER A 372 36.74 8.68 0.09
CA SER A 372 37.81 7.68 0.25
C SER A 372 37.56 6.76 1.43
N LEU A 373 36.95 7.28 2.51
CA LEU A 373 36.62 6.50 3.71
C LEU A 373 35.41 5.60 3.47
N ARG A 374 34.37 6.09 2.78
CA ARG A 374 33.23 5.26 2.35
C ARG A 374 33.67 4.19 1.36
N HIS A 375 34.54 4.51 0.41
CA HIS A 375 35.08 3.53 -0.53
C HIS A 375 36.02 2.52 0.14
N ALA A 376 36.82 2.94 1.13
CA ALA A 376 37.67 2.04 1.93
C ALA A 376 36.85 1.16 2.88
N MET A 377 35.79 1.68 3.52
CA MET A 377 34.86 0.88 4.31
C MET A 377 34.08 -0.07 3.42
N LYS A 378 33.57 0.37 2.26
CA LYS A 378 32.88 -0.47 1.28
C LYS A 378 33.80 -1.54 0.71
N LYS A 379 35.08 -1.22 0.49
CA LYS A 379 36.10 -2.19 0.03
C LYS A 379 36.56 -3.12 1.14
N GLU A 380 36.77 -2.66 2.36
CA GLU A 380 37.14 -3.52 3.50
C GLU A 380 35.96 -4.37 3.98
N LEU A 381 34.73 -3.85 3.93
CA LEU A 381 33.50 -4.59 4.20
C LEU A 381 33.17 -5.53 3.07
N ALA A 382 33.33 -5.13 1.80
CA ALA A 382 33.22 -6.04 0.67
C ALA A 382 34.32 -7.09 0.71
N ASP A 383 35.57 -6.76 1.02
CA ASP A 383 36.68 -7.70 1.15
C ASP A 383 36.46 -8.65 2.34
N LYS A 384 35.88 -8.18 3.46
CA LYS A 384 35.43 -9.05 4.58
C LYS A 384 34.20 -9.87 4.22
N LEU A 385 33.27 -9.33 3.42
CA LEU A 385 32.13 -10.05 2.86
C LEU A 385 32.64 -11.13 1.91
N TYR A 386 33.56 -10.80 1.01
CA TYR A 386 34.20 -11.65 0.01
C TYR A 386 35.13 -12.65 0.67
N GLU A 387 35.87 -12.35 1.74
CA GLU A 387 36.62 -13.34 2.53
C GLU A 387 35.65 -14.27 3.29
N SER A 388 34.56 -13.73 3.83
CA SER A 388 33.51 -14.56 4.45
C SER A 388 32.79 -15.42 3.40
N LEU A 389 32.56 -14.91 2.19
CA LEU A 389 31.84 -15.55 1.09
C LEU A 389 32.74 -16.50 0.29
N ASP A 390 34.02 -16.23 0.06
CA ASP A 390 35.00 -17.15 -0.58
C ASP A 390 35.31 -18.31 0.37
N SER A 391 35.51 -18.03 1.66
CA SER A 391 35.72 -19.08 2.66
C SER A 391 34.45 -19.90 2.93
N GLN A 392 33.25 -19.32 2.73
CA GLN A 392 31.96 -20.02 2.76
C GLN A 392 31.61 -20.74 1.45
N GLU A 393 31.85 -20.17 0.27
CA GLU A 393 31.57 -20.76 -1.05
C GLU A 393 32.43 -21.98 -1.27
N GLN A 394 33.74 -21.88 -1.06
CA GLN A 394 34.67 -22.98 -1.34
C GLN A 394 34.41 -24.18 -0.42
N LYS A 395 34.11 -23.94 0.87
CA LYS A 395 33.87 -25.00 1.87
C LYS A 395 32.42 -25.52 1.86
N SER A 396 31.44 -24.70 1.49
CA SER A 396 30.06 -25.14 1.21
C SER A 396 29.98 -25.98 -0.06
N ARG A 397 30.76 -25.63 -1.11
CA ARG A 397 30.93 -26.43 -2.33
C ARG A 397 31.61 -27.77 -2.03
N GLU A 398 32.65 -27.80 -1.20
CA GLU A 398 33.33 -29.04 -0.79
C GLU A 398 32.45 -29.93 0.11
N ALA A 399 31.78 -29.39 1.12
CA ALA A 399 30.90 -30.15 2.01
C ALA A 399 29.66 -30.72 1.30
N ARG A 400 29.09 -30.00 0.32
CA ARG A 400 27.95 -30.47 -0.49
C ARG A 400 28.35 -31.49 -1.55
N ALA A 401 29.55 -31.37 -2.14
CA ALA A 401 30.09 -32.36 -3.09
C ALA A 401 30.36 -33.71 -2.42
N ILE A 402 30.84 -33.69 -1.16
CA ILE A 402 31.11 -34.90 -0.38
C ILE A 402 29.82 -35.62 0.05
N LEU A 403 28.73 -34.88 0.33
CA LEU A 403 27.49 -35.45 0.87
C LEU A 403 26.46 -35.89 -0.18
N THR A 404 26.54 -35.40 -1.42
CA THR A 404 25.48 -35.66 -2.44
C THR A 404 25.96 -36.34 -3.72
N GLY A 405 27.28 -36.49 -3.92
CA GLY A 405 27.84 -37.21 -5.07
C GLY A 405 27.49 -36.66 -6.44
N LYS A 406 26.90 -35.45 -6.54
CA LYS A 406 26.61 -34.76 -7.81
C LYS A 406 26.89 -33.25 -7.68
N PRO A 407 27.50 -32.62 -8.69
CA PRO A 407 27.71 -31.18 -8.72
C PRO A 407 26.35 -30.47 -8.84
N VAL A 408 26.02 -29.64 -7.86
CA VAL A 408 24.80 -28.85 -7.84
C VAL A 408 25.03 -27.57 -8.64
N ASN A 409 24.57 -27.52 -9.89
CA ASN A 409 24.35 -26.28 -10.63
C ASN A 409 23.17 -25.48 -10.01
N ARG A 410 23.33 -24.87 -8.83
CA ARG A 410 22.29 -24.00 -8.22
C ARG A 410 22.83 -22.69 -7.64
N ASP A 411 23.89 -22.13 -8.21
CA ASP A 411 24.47 -20.86 -7.77
C ASP A 411 24.00 -19.71 -8.67
N THR A 412 22.72 -19.33 -8.62
CA THR A 412 22.31 -18.03 -9.19
C THR A 412 21.47 -17.25 -8.16
N PRO A 413 21.76 -15.95 -7.93
CA PRO A 413 20.88 -14.98 -7.24
C PRO A 413 19.39 -15.14 -7.53
N LEU A 414 19.13 -15.51 -8.77
CA LEU A 414 17.85 -15.79 -9.35
C LEU A 414 17.11 -16.98 -8.70
N GLN A 415 17.78 -18.09 -8.40
CA GLN A 415 17.16 -19.24 -7.73
C GLN A 415 16.82 -18.94 -6.27
N MET A 416 17.54 -18.05 -5.59
CA MET A 416 17.21 -17.63 -4.22
C MET A 416 15.97 -16.75 -4.15
N LEU A 417 15.85 -15.77 -5.05
CA LEU A 417 14.61 -15.01 -5.22
C LEU A 417 13.43 -15.95 -5.52
N LYS A 418 13.69 -17.01 -6.31
CA LYS A 418 12.69 -18.06 -6.57
C LYS A 418 12.24 -18.74 -5.28
N ASP A 419 13.17 -19.12 -4.43
CA ASP A 419 12.83 -19.85 -3.21
C ASP A 419 12.05 -18.93 -2.24
N ILE A 420 12.42 -17.66 -2.12
CA ILE A 420 11.73 -16.63 -1.30
C ILE A 420 10.30 -16.35 -1.81
N PHE A 421 10.05 -16.42 -3.12
CA PHE A 421 8.75 -16.09 -3.70
C PHE A 421 7.87 -17.32 -4.04
N ILE A 422 8.45 -18.47 -4.40
CA ILE A 422 7.76 -19.68 -4.92
C ILE A 422 7.53 -20.73 -3.82
N SER A 423 8.53 -21.03 -3.00
CA SER A 423 8.43 -22.09 -1.99
C SER A 423 7.39 -21.80 -0.90
N HIS A 424 6.92 -20.55 -0.82
CA HIS A 424 6.04 -20.03 0.21
C HIS A 424 4.55 -19.93 -0.19
N ARG A 425 4.16 -20.32 -1.41
CA ARG A 425 2.76 -20.18 -1.87
C ARG A 425 1.93 -21.46 -1.78
N ASP A 426 2.54 -22.63 -1.99
CA ASP A 426 1.79 -23.87 -2.25
C ASP A 426 1.70 -24.87 -1.09
N LYS A 427 2.56 -24.79 -0.06
CA LYS A 427 2.61 -25.80 1.02
C LYS A 427 2.83 -25.27 2.43
N TYR A 428 3.21 -24.01 2.60
CA TYR A 428 3.50 -23.40 3.90
C TYR A 428 2.86 -22.00 3.95
N PRO A 429 2.23 -21.59 5.06
CA PRO A 429 1.67 -20.25 5.24
C PRO A 429 2.82 -19.19 5.23
N PRO A 430 2.52 -17.86 5.29
CA PRO A 430 3.24 -16.77 4.60
C PRO A 430 4.76 -16.72 4.89
N PRO A 431 5.57 -15.96 4.12
CA PRO A 431 7.02 -15.88 4.35
C PRO A 431 7.32 -15.63 5.83
N GLN A 432 8.08 -16.55 6.44
CA GLN A 432 8.30 -16.58 7.89
C GLN A 432 9.01 -15.32 8.40
N ASN A 433 9.61 -14.55 7.48
CA ASN A 433 10.32 -13.32 7.77
C ASN A 433 9.85 -12.16 6.87
N PRO A 434 9.03 -11.25 7.41
CA PRO A 434 8.59 -10.05 6.70
C PRO A 434 9.73 -9.16 6.17
N LEU A 435 10.91 -9.16 6.81
CA LEU A 435 12.06 -8.38 6.37
C LEU A 435 12.67 -8.95 5.09
N LEU A 436 12.87 -10.27 5.02
CA LEU A 436 13.38 -10.94 3.81
C LEU A 436 12.47 -10.68 2.62
N TYR A 437 11.17 -10.79 2.83
CA TYR A 437 10.18 -10.51 1.80
C TYR A 437 10.21 -9.04 1.37
N SER A 438 10.19 -8.11 2.33
CA SER A 438 10.22 -6.67 2.06
C SER A 438 11.48 -6.29 1.27
N LEU A 439 12.64 -6.86 1.63
CA LEU A 439 13.89 -6.66 0.92
C LEU A 439 13.84 -7.21 -0.51
N ALA A 440 13.39 -8.44 -0.69
CA ALA A 440 13.26 -9.02 -2.03
C ALA A 440 12.31 -8.18 -2.90
N LYS A 441 11.19 -7.71 -2.35
CA LYS A 441 10.24 -6.82 -3.04
C LYS A 441 10.91 -5.49 -3.45
N LYS A 442 11.58 -4.82 -2.52
CA LYS A 442 12.24 -3.54 -2.79
C LYS A 442 13.41 -3.67 -3.76
N LEU A 443 14.15 -4.78 -3.72
CA LEU A 443 15.17 -5.09 -4.72
C LEU A 443 14.55 -5.24 -6.11
N CYS A 444 13.40 -5.91 -6.22
CA CYS A 444 12.68 -6.03 -7.49
C CYS A 444 12.21 -4.66 -8.00
N GLU A 445 11.64 -3.82 -7.12
CA GLU A 445 11.27 -2.43 -7.45
C GLU A 445 12.47 -1.66 -8.02
N GLN A 446 13.62 -1.68 -7.34
CA GLN A 446 14.84 -0.99 -7.79
C GLN A 446 15.30 -1.49 -9.16
N LEU A 447 15.31 -2.80 -9.36
CA LEU A 447 15.74 -3.40 -10.63
C LEU A 447 14.80 -3.05 -11.80
N PHE A 448 13.50 -2.87 -11.55
CA PHE A 448 12.58 -2.35 -12.56
C PHE A 448 12.87 -0.89 -12.92
N ILE A 449 13.17 -0.05 -11.92
CA ILE A 449 13.51 1.36 -12.13
C ILE A 449 14.81 1.46 -12.95
N ASP A 450 15.88 0.82 -12.47
CA ASP A 450 17.20 0.79 -13.12
C ASP A 450 17.08 0.34 -14.58
N TYR A 451 16.26 -0.68 -14.81
CA TYR A 451 16.03 -1.20 -16.13
C TYR A 451 15.36 -0.19 -17.06
N ARG A 452 14.28 0.45 -16.61
CA ARG A 452 13.54 1.44 -17.42
C ARG A 452 14.43 2.64 -17.75
N GLN A 453 15.33 3.03 -16.84
CA GLN A 453 16.28 4.13 -17.05
C GLN A 453 17.37 3.81 -18.08
N ASN A 454 17.79 2.54 -18.17
CA ASN A 454 18.93 2.12 -18.98
C ASN A 454 18.59 1.65 -20.41
N LYS A 455 17.31 1.68 -20.85
CA LYS A 455 16.93 1.29 -22.22
C LYS A 455 16.05 2.31 -22.93
N GLU A 456 16.53 2.80 -24.08
CA GLU A 456 15.79 3.60 -25.08
C GLU A 456 14.61 2.85 -25.77
N GLY A 457 14.00 1.84 -25.14
CA GLY A 457 12.92 1.08 -25.78
C GLY A 457 12.17 0.05 -24.93
N GLY A 458 12.37 -0.02 -23.62
CA GLY A 458 11.49 -0.78 -22.72
C GLY A 458 11.45 -2.31 -22.83
N TYR A 459 12.03 -2.95 -23.85
CA TYR A 459 12.02 -4.42 -24.01
C TYR A 459 13.31 -5.10 -23.53
N TRP A 460 13.15 -6.05 -22.61
CA TRP A 460 14.24 -6.86 -22.08
C TRP A 460 14.67 -7.81 -23.20
N LYS A 461 15.97 -7.94 -23.49
CA LYS A 461 16.40 -8.95 -24.45
C LYS A 461 16.40 -10.30 -23.73
N GLU A 462 15.96 -11.35 -24.41
CA GLU A 462 16.09 -12.71 -23.90
C GLU A 462 17.56 -12.96 -23.48
N ASN A 463 17.75 -13.56 -22.30
CA ASN A 463 19.05 -13.84 -21.64
C ASN A 463 19.73 -12.67 -20.90
N GLU A 464 19.13 -11.48 -20.81
CA GLU A 464 19.61 -10.46 -19.86
C GLU A 464 19.18 -10.80 -18.42
N ILE A 465 20.04 -10.50 -17.45
CA ILE A 465 19.89 -10.90 -16.05
C ILE A 465 18.51 -10.55 -15.46
N GLY A 466 17.99 -9.35 -15.72
CA GLY A 466 16.67 -9.02 -15.20
C GLY A 466 15.50 -9.48 -16.07
N TYR A 467 15.72 -9.90 -17.33
CA TYR A 467 14.71 -10.65 -18.11
C TYR A 467 14.45 -11.99 -17.43
N GLU A 468 15.53 -12.68 -17.05
CA GLU A 468 15.47 -13.92 -16.28
C GLU A 468 14.82 -13.70 -14.91
N MET A 469 15.16 -12.60 -14.22
CA MET A 469 14.54 -12.25 -12.93
C MET A 469 13.04 -12.01 -13.04
N ILE A 470 12.60 -11.34 -14.10
CA ILE A 470 11.19 -11.13 -14.39
C ILE A 470 10.46 -12.41 -14.73
N GLN A 471 11.02 -13.24 -15.61
CA GLN A 471 10.41 -14.55 -15.92
C GLN A 471 10.20 -15.35 -14.63
N LEU A 472 11.13 -15.21 -13.70
CA LEU A 472 11.12 -15.91 -12.44
C LEU A 472 10.15 -15.29 -11.42
N LEU A 473 10.04 -13.96 -11.34
CA LEU A 473 8.99 -13.26 -10.61
C LEU A 473 7.61 -13.58 -11.20
N GLN A 474 7.43 -13.64 -12.52
CA GLN A 474 6.16 -14.05 -13.15
C GLN A 474 5.79 -15.51 -12.84
N ARG A 475 6.77 -16.43 -12.87
CA ARG A 475 6.58 -17.84 -12.52
C ARG A 475 6.28 -18.03 -11.04
N GLY A 476 6.83 -17.17 -10.16
CA GLY A 476 6.62 -17.26 -8.72
C GLY A 476 5.42 -16.53 -8.17
N LEU A 477 5.13 -15.35 -8.73
CA LEU A 477 4.18 -14.40 -8.17
C LEU A 477 2.85 -14.39 -8.92
N ILE A 478 2.84 -14.63 -10.24
CA ILE A 478 1.64 -14.45 -11.06
C ILE A 478 1.02 -15.78 -11.54
N ASN A 479 1.82 -16.81 -11.89
CA ASN A 479 1.29 -17.92 -12.69
C ASN A 479 1.23 -19.28 -11.98
N GLN A 480 0.04 -19.59 -11.42
CA GLN A 480 -0.40 -20.98 -11.20
C GLN A 480 -1.30 -21.55 -12.29
N ILE A 481 -1.65 -20.80 -13.36
CA ILE A 481 -2.53 -21.35 -14.41
C ILE A 481 -1.96 -21.25 -15.84
N ARG A 482 -1.05 -20.32 -16.17
CA ARG A 482 -0.19 -20.35 -17.37
C ARG A 482 0.84 -19.21 -17.35
N PRO A 483 2.16 -19.46 -17.41
CA PRO A 483 3.14 -18.38 -17.61
C PRO A 483 2.78 -17.58 -18.86
N ASN A 484 2.36 -16.33 -18.70
CA ASN A 484 2.11 -15.45 -19.85
C ASN A 484 3.47 -15.13 -20.47
N THR A 485 3.71 -15.60 -21.70
CA THR A 485 5.01 -15.54 -22.37
C THR A 485 5.39 -14.13 -22.82
N SER A 486 4.48 -13.16 -22.75
CA SER A 486 4.75 -11.75 -23.00
C SER A 486 4.79 -10.99 -21.68
N PHE A 487 5.98 -10.57 -21.24
CA PHE A 487 6.18 -9.54 -20.21
C PHE A 487 6.61 -8.23 -20.89
N GLN A 488 5.70 -7.64 -21.65
CA GLN A 488 6.06 -6.52 -22.51
C GLN A 488 5.42 -5.22 -22.06
N THR A 489 4.37 -5.28 -21.24
CA THR A 489 3.60 -4.09 -20.88
C THR A 489 3.91 -3.61 -19.46
N PRO A 490 3.98 -2.28 -19.22
CA PRO A 490 4.14 -1.70 -17.87
C PRO A 490 3.12 -2.25 -16.86
N ALA A 491 1.87 -2.46 -17.28
CA ALA A 491 0.79 -3.01 -16.46
C ALA A 491 1.09 -4.41 -15.93
N GLU A 492 1.71 -5.27 -16.74
CA GLU A 492 2.15 -6.61 -16.30
C GLU A 492 3.28 -6.51 -15.27
N GLN A 493 4.17 -5.52 -15.38
CA GLN A 493 5.24 -5.29 -14.40
C GLN A 493 4.67 -4.80 -13.06
N GLU A 494 3.75 -3.83 -13.11
CA GLU A 494 3.05 -3.33 -11.92
C GLU A 494 2.25 -4.45 -11.23
N SER A 495 1.68 -5.38 -12.00
CA SER A 495 0.94 -6.52 -11.45
C SER A 495 1.80 -7.46 -10.59
N ILE A 496 3.12 -7.56 -10.86
CA ILE A 496 4.06 -8.38 -10.06
C ILE A 496 4.19 -7.83 -8.65
N LEU A 497 4.35 -6.51 -8.55
CA LEU A 497 4.58 -5.79 -7.29
C LEU A 497 3.27 -5.36 -6.61
N ASN A 498 2.13 -5.70 -7.20
CA ASN A 498 0.82 -5.35 -6.68
C ASN A 498 0.64 -5.90 -5.25
N PRO A 499 0.51 -5.03 -4.23
CA PRO A 499 0.40 -5.46 -2.84
C PRO A 499 -0.88 -6.25 -2.52
N HIS A 500 -1.89 -6.21 -3.40
CA HIS A 500 -3.09 -7.05 -3.28
C HIS A 500 -2.84 -8.53 -3.57
N ASN A 501 -1.74 -8.87 -4.25
CA ASN A 501 -1.33 -10.26 -4.44
C ASN A 501 -0.68 -10.87 -3.18
N TYR A 502 -0.39 -10.05 -2.15
CA TYR A 502 0.27 -10.45 -0.91
C TYR A 502 -0.47 -9.95 0.35
N PRO A 503 -1.77 -10.24 0.48
CA PRO A 503 -2.61 -9.66 1.51
C PRO A 503 -2.14 -9.89 2.96
N PRO A 504 -1.52 -11.02 3.36
CA PRO A 504 -1.13 -11.20 4.77
C PRO A 504 0.07 -10.37 5.23
N ILE A 505 0.97 -9.98 4.31
CA ILE A 505 2.23 -9.31 4.68
C ILE A 505 2.06 -7.78 4.70
N ILE A 506 1.19 -7.26 3.83
CA ILE A 506 0.95 -5.83 3.71
C ILE A 506 -0.38 -5.49 4.38
N PRO A 507 -0.37 -4.74 5.50
CA PRO A 507 -1.56 -4.38 6.24
C PRO A 507 -2.61 -3.73 5.36
N VAL A 508 -3.88 -4.09 5.54
CA VAL A 508 -5.01 -3.59 4.73
C VAL A 508 -5.04 -2.05 4.72
N SER A 509 -4.74 -1.41 5.84
CA SER A 509 -4.71 0.05 5.97
C SER A 509 -3.61 0.74 5.15
N ILE A 510 -2.53 0.04 4.80
CA ILE A 510 -1.39 0.59 4.03
C ILE A 510 -1.43 0.15 2.57
N ARG A 511 -2.08 -0.99 2.30
CA ARG A 511 -2.03 -1.70 1.00
C ARG A 511 -2.33 -0.83 -0.20
N GLU A 512 -3.35 0.01 -0.12
CA GLU A 512 -3.74 0.89 -1.22
C GLU A 512 -2.71 2.01 -1.44
N ALA A 513 -2.26 2.66 -0.36
CA ALA A 513 -1.22 3.67 -0.44
C ALA A 513 0.08 3.10 -1.03
N GLU A 514 0.41 1.86 -0.64
CA GLU A 514 1.57 1.14 -1.19
C GLU A 514 1.38 0.80 -2.67
N TYR A 515 0.17 0.41 -3.09
CA TYR A 515 -0.11 0.16 -4.51
C TYR A 515 0.15 1.43 -5.32
N ASP A 516 -0.46 2.54 -4.91
CA ASP A 516 -0.39 3.81 -5.62
C ASP A 516 1.07 4.32 -5.65
N ALA A 517 1.79 4.20 -4.54
CA ALA A 517 3.20 4.56 -4.47
C ALA A 517 4.07 3.71 -5.39
N ILE A 518 3.81 2.40 -5.53
CA ILE A 518 4.56 1.52 -6.45
C ILE A 518 4.29 1.93 -7.90
N THR A 519 3.02 2.10 -8.29
CA THR A 519 2.67 2.57 -9.64
C THR A 519 3.38 3.89 -9.94
N ILE A 520 3.44 4.82 -8.99
CA ILE A 520 4.10 6.12 -9.19
C ILE A 520 5.63 5.98 -9.32
N VAL A 521 6.26 5.30 -8.35
CA VAL A 521 7.72 5.17 -8.29
C VAL A 521 8.26 4.36 -9.46
N LEU A 522 7.58 3.29 -9.90
CA LEU A 522 8.04 2.53 -11.07
C LEU A 522 8.06 3.38 -12.34
N ASN A 523 7.12 4.31 -12.51
CA ASN A 523 7.07 5.20 -13.68
C ASN A 523 8.18 6.26 -13.69
N SER A 524 8.84 6.51 -12.55
CA SER A 524 10.10 7.30 -12.51
C SER A 524 11.22 6.69 -13.35
N GLY A 525 11.16 5.38 -13.58
CA GLY A 525 12.15 4.71 -14.40
C GLY A 525 12.11 5.13 -15.88
N TYR A 526 10.99 5.64 -16.39
CA TYR A 526 10.87 6.09 -17.77
C TYR A 526 11.29 7.55 -17.93
N SER A 527 10.70 8.43 -17.12
CA SER A 527 11.03 9.84 -17.08
C SER A 527 10.42 10.50 -15.85
N ASP A 528 10.95 11.67 -15.49
CA ASP A 528 10.35 12.53 -14.47
C ASP A 528 8.90 12.91 -14.80
N SER A 529 8.60 13.12 -16.10
CA SER A 529 7.24 13.40 -16.56
C SER A 529 6.28 12.23 -16.35
N ASP A 530 6.73 11.00 -16.57
CA ASP A 530 5.89 9.80 -16.41
C ASP A 530 5.56 9.53 -14.95
N LEU A 531 6.50 9.76 -14.02
CA LEU A 531 6.21 9.76 -12.58
C LEU A 531 5.09 10.76 -12.28
N LEU A 532 5.23 12.01 -12.72
CA LEU A 532 4.24 13.03 -12.39
C LEU A 532 2.89 12.80 -13.08
N ASP A 533 2.87 12.18 -14.27
CA ASP A 533 1.64 11.82 -14.99
C ASP A 533 0.93 10.60 -14.37
N SER A 534 1.69 9.68 -13.78
CA SER A 534 1.12 8.57 -13.01
C SER A 534 0.39 9.06 -11.74
N ILE A 535 0.88 10.12 -11.08
CA ILE A 535 0.16 10.77 -9.96
C ILE A 535 -1.22 11.24 -10.43
N ASN A 536 -1.29 11.91 -11.58
CA ASN A 536 -2.56 12.37 -12.12
C ASN A 536 -3.48 11.21 -12.50
N THR A 537 -2.91 10.12 -13.03
CA THR A 537 -3.65 8.91 -13.40
C THR A 537 -4.27 8.26 -12.16
N VAL A 538 -3.50 8.08 -11.08
CA VAL A 538 -3.99 7.53 -9.80
C VAL A 538 -5.12 8.39 -9.24
N ARG A 539 -4.95 9.73 -9.22
CA ARG A 539 -5.98 10.66 -8.75
C ARG A 539 -7.24 10.62 -9.61
N ARG A 540 -7.08 10.54 -10.94
CA ARG A 540 -8.17 10.44 -11.90
C ARG A 540 -8.99 9.17 -11.70
N GLU A 541 -8.34 8.03 -11.50
CA GLU A 541 -9.00 6.72 -11.51
C GLU A 541 -9.65 6.34 -10.19
N ARG A 542 -9.07 6.73 -9.05
CA ARG A 542 -9.41 6.08 -7.78
C ARG A 542 -10.14 6.96 -6.78
N ARG A 543 -9.78 8.25 -6.61
CA ARG A 543 -10.34 9.07 -5.52
C ARG A 543 -10.30 10.58 -5.79
N LYS A 544 -11.41 11.26 -5.49
CA LYS A 544 -11.47 12.73 -5.33
C LYS A 544 -10.48 13.22 -4.27
N VAL A 545 -10.50 12.55 -3.12
CA VAL A 545 -9.68 12.88 -1.95
C VAL A 545 -8.91 11.64 -1.53
N MET A 546 -7.59 11.70 -1.66
CA MET A 546 -6.70 10.68 -1.09
C MET A 546 -6.60 10.91 0.41
N SER A 547 -6.50 9.83 1.18
CA SER A 547 -6.27 9.97 2.62
C SER A 547 -4.93 10.67 2.85
N ARG A 548 -4.84 11.48 3.93
CA ARG A 548 -3.57 12.14 4.29
C ARG A 548 -2.44 11.13 4.44
N PHE A 549 -2.73 9.92 4.94
CA PHE A 549 -1.76 8.82 5.00
C PHE A 549 -1.26 8.40 3.63
N SER A 550 -2.17 8.18 2.68
CA SER A 550 -1.79 7.83 1.31
C SER A 550 -0.92 8.91 0.68
N GLN A 551 -1.25 10.18 0.91
CA GLN A 551 -0.48 11.31 0.39
C GLN A 551 0.94 11.34 0.97
N GLU A 552 1.07 11.32 2.30
CA GLU A 552 2.36 11.35 2.99
C GLU A 552 3.20 10.10 2.66
N TRP A 553 2.59 8.92 2.54
CA TRP A 553 3.25 7.68 2.12
C TRP A 553 3.80 7.77 0.70
N ILE A 554 3.00 8.24 -0.26
CA ILE A 554 3.44 8.42 -1.65
C ILE A 554 4.58 9.45 -1.72
N LEU A 555 4.47 10.58 -1.02
CA LEU A 555 5.52 11.60 -1.01
C LEU A 555 6.81 11.09 -0.37
N ALA A 556 6.72 10.32 0.70
CA ALA A 556 7.90 9.64 1.27
C ALA A 556 8.56 8.75 0.22
N ARG A 557 7.79 7.94 -0.51
CA ARG A 557 8.28 7.05 -1.56
C ARG A 557 8.86 7.80 -2.76
N VAL A 558 8.28 8.93 -3.18
CA VAL A 558 8.83 9.80 -4.23
C VAL A 558 10.11 10.48 -3.76
N SER A 559 10.19 10.93 -2.50
CA SER A 559 11.39 11.55 -1.95
C SER A 559 12.60 10.59 -1.95
N GLU A 560 12.32 9.29 -1.90
CA GLU A 560 13.32 8.22 -1.93
C GLU A 560 13.87 7.99 -3.33
N SER A 561 12.99 7.86 -4.33
CA SER A 561 13.41 7.56 -5.70
C SER A 561 13.85 8.79 -6.49
N SER A 562 13.22 9.94 -6.23
CA SER A 562 13.31 11.13 -7.07
C SER A 562 13.13 12.40 -6.22
N PRO A 563 14.07 12.73 -5.31
CA PRO A 563 13.94 13.83 -4.35
C PRO A 563 13.75 15.21 -5.02
N SER A 564 14.30 15.41 -6.22
CA SER A 564 14.12 16.64 -7.02
C SER A 564 12.66 16.88 -7.42
N LEU A 565 11.86 15.81 -7.56
CA LEU A 565 10.46 15.89 -7.96
C LEU A 565 9.50 16.02 -6.78
N LEU A 566 9.99 15.95 -5.54
CA LEU A 566 9.15 16.02 -4.35
C LEU A 566 8.24 17.26 -4.32
N PRO A 567 8.71 18.50 -4.63
CA PRO A 567 7.83 19.67 -4.66
C PRO A 567 6.73 19.57 -5.72
N ALA A 568 7.05 19.05 -6.91
CA ALA A 568 6.10 18.88 -8.00
C ALA A 568 5.08 17.76 -7.71
N ALA A 569 5.52 16.68 -7.05
CA ALA A 569 4.66 15.60 -6.61
C ALA A 569 3.70 16.08 -5.50
N GLU A 570 4.21 16.82 -4.51
CA GLU A 570 3.41 17.43 -3.44
C GLU A 570 2.34 18.37 -4.02
N HIS A 571 2.76 19.24 -4.94
CA HIS A 571 1.87 20.11 -5.70
C HIS A 571 0.71 19.33 -6.36
N ARG A 572 1.02 18.30 -7.16
CA ARG A 572 0.01 17.50 -7.85
C ARG A 572 -0.85 16.63 -6.93
N LEU A 573 -0.32 16.17 -5.81
CA LEU A 573 -1.00 15.22 -4.92
C LEU A 573 -1.87 15.88 -3.85
N ILE A 574 -1.40 17.02 -3.32
CA ILE A 574 -2.04 17.73 -2.20
C ILE A 574 -2.79 18.97 -2.69
N HIS A 575 -2.15 19.80 -3.51
CA HIS A 575 -2.62 21.16 -3.77
C HIS A 575 -3.58 21.29 -4.96
N ILE A 576 -3.44 20.44 -5.98
CA ILE A 576 -4.35 20.46 -7.14
C ILE A 576 -5.73 19.90 -6.79
N HIS A 577 -6.78 20.58 -7.23
CA HIS A 577 -8.15 20.14 -7.07
C HIS A 577 -8.60 19.26 -8.25
N PHE A 578 -9.15 18.08 -7.95
CA PHE A 578 -9.76 17.20 -8.94
C PHE A 578 -11.27 17.29 -8.83
N TYR A 579 -11.93 17.65 -9.93
CA TYR A 579 -13.37 17.82 -10.02
C TYR A 579 -14.08 16.48 -10.26
N ASP A 580 -15.20 16.30 -9.59
CA ASP A 580 -16.11 15.18 -9.77
C ASP A 580 -17.54 15.62 -10.18
N HIS A 581 -18.46 14.65 -10.21
CA HIS A 581 -19.85 14.89 -10.54
C HIS A 581 -20.50 15.97 -9.65
N GLU A 582 -20.28 15.93 -8.34
CA GLU A 582 -20.91 16.90 -7.42
C GLU A 582 -20.38 18.32 -7.67
N ASP A 583 -19.08 18.45 -7.93
CA ASP A 583 -18.48 19.73 -8.24
C ASP A 583 -19.01 20.28 -9.57
N TRP A 584 -19.18 19.40 -10.57
CA TRP A 584 -19.77 19.74 -11.87
C TRP A 584 -21.21 20.26 -11.75
N GLN A 585 -22.05 19.61 -10.95
CA GLN A 585 -23.43 20.07 -10.73
C GLN A 585 -23.48 21.44 -10.06
N LYS A 586 -22.65 21.68 -9.03
CA LYS A 586 -22.54 23.00 -8.39
C LYS A 586 -22.06 24.06 -9.37
N LEU A 587 -21.11 23.74 -10.24
CA LEU A 587 -20.64 24.66 -11.28
C LEU A 587 -21.76 25.01 -12.27
N LYS A 588 -22.57 24.04 -12.69
CA LYS A 588 -23.75 24.27 -13.55
C LYS A 588 -24.78 25.19 -12.90
N GLU A 589 -25.08 24.99 -11.61
CA GLU A 589 -26.03 25.83 -10.87
C GLU A 589 -25.56 27.29 -10.77
N THR A 590 -24.26 27.50 -10.66
CA THR A 590 -23.65 28.84 -10.59
C THR A 590 -23.32 29.45 -11.96
N CYS A 591 -23.54 28.70 -13.04
CA CYS A 591 -23.15 29.12 -14.38
C CYS A 591 -24.09 30.24 -14.87
N PRO A 592 -23.57 31.45 -15.15
CA PRO A 592 -24.41 32.53 -15.65
C PRO A 592 -24.80 32.27 -17.11
N ASN A 593 -26.04 32.58 -17.45
CA ASN A 593 -26.49 32.60 -18.84
C ASN A 593 -25.62 33.59 -19.63
N THR A 594 -24.86 33.08 -20.60
CA THR A 594 -23.99 33.90 -21.43
C THR A 594 -24.67 34.26 -22.75
N LYS A 595 -24.37 35.46 -23.26
CA LYS A 595 -24.74 35.89 -24.63
C LYS A 595 -23.57 35.81 -25.60
N ASN A 596 -22.41 35.34 -25.14
CA ASN A 596 -21.21 35.26 -25.96
C ASN A 596 -21.37 34.19 -27.03
N SER A 597 -20.72 34.40 -28.19
CA SER A 597 -20.69 33.37 -29.23
C SER A 597 -19.84 32.17 -28.79
N ALA A 598 -20.19 30.97 -29.28
CA ALA A 598 -19.45 29.75 -28.98
C ALA A 598 -17.99 29.83 -29.45
N GLU A 599 -17.72 30.53 -30.56
CA GLU A 599 -16.35 30.75 -31.04
C GLU A 599 -15.51 31.58 -30.05
N LEU A 600 -16.09 32.64 -29.48
CA LEU A 600 -15.42 33.47 -28.48
C LEU A 600 -15.15 32.67 -27.21
N LEU A 601 -16.15 31.93 -26.73
CA LEU A 601 -16.03 31.06 -25.55
C LEU A 601 -14.98 29.97 -25.76
N MET A 602 -14.93 29.36 -26.95
CA MET A 602 -13.92 28.35 -27.29
C MET A 602 -12.51 28.94 -27.34
N LYS A 603 -12.36 30.16 -27.89
CA LYS A 603 -11.08 30.88 -27.87
C LYS A 603 -10.62 31.17 -26.44
N GLN A 604 -11.51 31.69 -25.60
CA GLN A 604 -11.23 31.96 -24.18
C GLN A 604 -10.90 30.68 -23.41
N LEU A 605 -11.59 29.57 -23.69
CA LEU A 605 -11.29 28.27 -23.10
C LEU A 605 -9.87 27.83 -23.44
N LYS A 606 -9.44 27.92 -24.70
CA LYS A 606 -8.07 27.59 -25.11
C LYS A 606 -7.03 28.46 -24.40
N GLU A 607 -7.27 29.76 -24.31
CA GLU A 607 -6.40 30.71 -23.61
C GLU A 607 -6.28 30.36 -22.12
N LEU A 608 -7.40 30.05 -21.45
CA LEU A 608 -7.38 29.62 -20.05
C LEU A 608 -6.66 28.30 -19.85
N LEU A 609 -6.85 27.31 -20.73
CA LEU A 609 -6.14 26.03 -20.64
C LEU A 609 -4.63 26.19 -20.83
N GLU A 610 -4.20 27.13 -21.67
CA GLU A 610 -2.79 27.47 -21.84
C GLU A 610 -2.23 28.19 -20.60
N ILE A 611 -3.01 29.09 -19.98
CA ILE A 611 -2.65 29.70 -18.70
C ILE A 611 -2.53 28.63 -17.60
N CYS A 612 -3.46 27.66 -17.54
CA CYS A 612 -3.38 26.54 -16.60
C CYS A 612 -2.08 25.75 -16.79
N ARG A 613 -1.66 25.48 -18.04
CA ARG A 613 -0.39 24.82 -18.36
C ARG A 613 0.80 25.62 -17.82
N ILE A 614 0.84 26.93 -18.08
CA ILE A 614 1.92 27.81 -17.63
C ILE A 614 1.98 27.84 -16.09
N LYS A 615 0.83 27.96 -15.42
CA LYS A 615 0.74 28.02 -13.95
C LYS A 615 1.17 26.73 -13.27
N ARG A 616 0.84 25.60 -13.89
CA ARG A 616 1.33 24.28 -13.50
C ARG A 616 2.84 24.16 -13.62
N GLU A 617 3.42 24.67 -14.71
CA GLU A 617 4.88 24.68 -14.92
C GLU A 617 5.61 25.59 -13.93
N SER A 618 4.96 26.67 -13.48
CA SER A 618 5.47 27.53 -12.41
C SER A 618 5.13 27.07 -10.99
N MET A 619 4.41 25.95 -10.82
CA MET A 619 3.94 25.42 -9.53
C MET A 619 3.08 26.40 -8.70
N ASP A 620 2.27 27.21 -9.37
CA ASP A 620 1.36 28.20 -8.76
C ASP A 620 -0.06 27.62 -8.65
N TYR A 621 -0.28 26.77 -7.64
CA TYR A 621 -1.52 25.99 -7.51
C TYR A 621 -2.77 26.84 -7.22
N GLU A 622 -2.64 27.98 -6.54
CA GLU A 622 -3.79 28.82 -6.22
C GLU A 622 -4.36 29.43 -7.50
N GLU A 623 -3.49 30.00 -8.34
CA GLU A 623 -3.89 30.52 -9.63
C GLU A 623 -4.26 29.41 -10.62
N GLU A 624 -3.54 28.27 -10.63
CA GLU A 624 -3.90 27.13 -11.47
C GLU A 624 -5.32 26.64 -11.16
N ASN A 625 -5.64 26.38 -9.88
CA ASN A 625 -6.97 25.92 -9.48
C ASN A 625 -8.06 26.95 -9.81
N ALA A 626 -7.77 28.24 -9.63
CA ALA A 626 -8.70 29.32 -10.01
C ALA A 626 -8.97 29.32 -11.53
N LYS A 627 -7.91 29.18 -12.35
CA LYS A 627 -8.03 29.17 -13.81
C LYS A 627 -8.69 27.91 -14.35
N VAL A 628 -8.48 26.76 -13.73
CA VAL A 628 -9.20 25.51 -14.04
C VAL A 628 -10.69 25.68 -13.74
N ARG A 629 -11.04 26.30 -12.61
CA ARG A 629 -12.45 26.60 -12.28
C ARG A 629 -13.09 27.51 -13.32
N GLU A 630 -12.39 28.57 -13.73
CA GLU A 630 -12.84 29.48 -14.79
C GLU A 630 -13.02 28.72 -16.13
N ALA A 631 -12.08 27.83 -16.49
CA ALA A 631 -12.16 27.01 -17.69
C ALA A 631 -13.37 26.07 -17.69
N LEU A 632 -13.68 25.45 -16.54
CA LEU A 632 -14.87 24.60 -16.41
C LEU A 632 -16.18 25.39 -16.48
N LEU A 633 -16.22 26.60 -15.93
CA LEU A 633 -17.36 27.50 -16.09
C LEU A 633 -17.55 27.94 -17.55
N LEU A 634 -16.45 28.24 -18.26
CA LEU A 634 -16.52 28.52 -19.70
C LEU A 634 -16.99 27.29 -20.50
N LEU A 635 -16.60 26.08 -20.10
CA LEU A 635 -17.09 24.86 -20.72
C LEU A 635 -18.61 24.70 -20.52
N CYS A 636 -19.13 24.94 -19.31
CA CYS A 636 -20.58 24.97 -19.07
C CYS A 636 -21.28 25.98 -20.00
N GLN A 637 -20.77 27.21 -20.05
CA GLN A 637 -21.31 28.28 -20.89
C GLN A 637 -21.28 27.92 -22.38
N LEU A 638 -20.19 27.29 -22.83
CA LEU A 638 -20.01 26.87 -24.21
C LEU A 638 -21.05 25.81 -24.61
N LEU A 639 -21.31 24.83 -23.74
CA LEU A 639 -22.30 23.78 -23.98
C LEU A 639 -23.75 24.31 -24.00
N GLN A 640 -24.00 25.49 -23.40
CA GLN A 640 -25.29 26.17 -23.40
C GLN A 640 -25.43 27.23 -24.51
N ALA A 641 -24.37 27.51 -25.28
CA ALA A 641 -24.40 28.57 -26.27
C ALA A 641 -25.24 28.18 -27.50
N ASP A 642 -26.19 29.04 -27.90
CA ASP A 642 -27.04 28.82 -29.07
C ASP A 642 -26.21 28.64 -30.37
N SER A 643 -25.14 29.43 -30.48
CA SER A 643 -24.22 29.46 -31.63
C SER A 643 -23.18 28.33 -31.66
N LEU A 644 -23.25 27.36 -30.74
CA LEU A 644 -22.39 26.18 -30.74
C LEU A 644 -22.52 25.43 -32.08
N ASN A 645 -21.51 24.70 -32.53
CA ASN A 645 -21.61 23.93 -33.78
C ASN A 645 -20.82 22.62 -33.67
N SER A 646 -21.02 21.73 -34.64
CA SER A 646 -20.43 20.39 -34.64
C SER A 646 -18.89 20.42 -34.62
N ALA A 647 -18.27 21.40 -35.28
CA ALA A 647 -16.81 21.56 -35.28
C ALA A 647 -16.26 21.95 -33.90
N ILE A 648 -16.92 22.87 -33.20
CA ILE A 648 -16.53 23.26 -31.84
C ILE A 648 -16.73 22.09 -30.87
N LEU A 649 -17.86 21.39 -30.94
CA LEU A 649 -18.12 20.21 -30.11
C LEU A 649 -17.08 19.11 -30.35
N GLU A 650 -16.70 18.88 -31.60
CA GLU A 650 -15.70 17.89 -31.97
C GLU A 650 -14.33 18.24 -31.37
N GLU A 651 -13.96 19.52 -31.46
CA GLU A 651 -12.70 19.98 -30.90
C GLU A 651 -12.66 19.87 -29.37
N VAL A 652 -13.77 20.22 -28.70
CA VAL A 652 -13.90 20.05 -27.25
C VAL A 652 -13.77 18.58 -26.86
N TYR A 653 -14.51 17.70 -27.55
CA TYR A 653 -14.55 16.26 -27.24
C TYR A 653 -13.19 15.58 -27.46
N ASN A 654 -12.56 15.82 -28.62
CA ASN A 654 -11.34 15.11 -29.04
C ASN A 654 -10.05 15.71 -28.45
N TYR A 655 -10.05 16.98 -28.03
CA TYR A 655 -8.81 17.65 -27.62
C TYR A 655 -8.89 18.37 -26.27
N GLN A 656 -9.84 19.30 -26.11
CA GLN A 656 -9.82 20.17 -24.92
C GLN A 656 -10.23 19.42 -23.66
N LEU A 657 -11.19 18.50 -23.77
CA LEU A 657 -11.62 17.68 -22.66
C LEU A 657 -10.53 16.70 -22.21
N ASP A 658 -9.71 16.18 -23.12
CA ASP A 658 -8.60 15.30 -22.75
C ASP A 658 -7.51 16.07 -21.97
N LYS A 659 -7.27 17.35 -22.30
CA LYS A 659 -6.38 18.22 -21.50
C LYS A 659 -6.94 18.43 -20.09
N LEU A 660 -8.24 18.67 -19.94
CA LEU A 660 -8.86 18.79 -18.61
C LEU A 660 -8.85 17.45 -17.86
N ALA A 661 -9.26 16.37 -18.52
CA ALA A 661 -9.42 15.05 -17.94
C ALA A 661 -8.10 14.43 -17.50
N LYS A 662 -6.99 14.73 -18.18
CA LYS A 662 -5.67 14.25 -17.79
C LYS A 662 -5.20 14.82 -16.45
N PHE A 663 -5.58 16.06 -16.11
CA PHE A 663 -4.95 16.78 -14.98
C PHE A 663 -5.91 17.22 -13.88
N TYR A 664 -7.21 17.35 -14.16
CA TYR A 664 -8.14 18.04 -13.27
C TYR A 664 -9.47 17.35 -13.06
N LEU A 665 -9.81 16.32 -13.84
CA LEU A 665 -11.09 15.63 -13.72
C LEU A 665 -10.89 14.20 -13.24
N THR A 666 -11.84 13.72 -12.45
CA THR A 666 -12.00 12.30 -12.20
C THR A 666 -12.41 11.56 -13.48
N HIS A 667 -12.09 10.27 -13.58
CA HIS A 667 -12.42 9.46 -14.76
C HIS A 667 -13.94 9.44 -15.02
N SER A 668 -14.73 9.29 -13.96
CA SER A 668 -16.20 9.28 -14.02
C SER A 668 -16.75 10.59 -14.61
N LEU A 669 -16.26 11.74 -14.13
CA LEU A 669 -16.67 13.04 -14.67
C LEU A 669 -16.22 13.22 -16.12
N GLY A 670 -15.01 12.80 -16.48
CA GLY A 670 -14.53 12.85 -17.86
C GLY A 670 -15.44 12.06 -18.82
N VAL A 671 -15.89 10.87 -18.41
CA VAL A 671 -16.85 10.04 -19.18
C VAL A 671 -18.21 10.71 -19.26
N GLU A 672 -18.70 11.29 -18.17
CA GLU A 672 -19.98 12.00 -18.14
C GLU A 672 -19.98 13.21 -19.08
N LEU A 673 -18.93 14.03 -19.04
CA LEU A 673 -18.78 15.19 -19.93
C LEU A 673 -18.71 14.77 -21.39
N LYS A 674 -18.01 13.67 -21.72
CA LYS A 674 -18.02 13.09 -23.07
C LYS A 674 -19.43 12.71 -23.50
N ASN A 675 -20.23 12.13 -22.62
CA ASN A 675 -21.63 11.78 -22.93
C ASN A 675 -22.52 13.03 -23.05
N GLU A 676 -22.33 14.03 -22.21
CA GLU A 676 -23.07 15.30 -22.28
C GLU A 676 -22.78 16.05 -23.59
N ILE A 677 -21.53 16.05 -24.05
CA ILE A 677 -21.15 16.60 -25.35
C ILE A 677 -21.83 15.83 -26.50
N LYS A 678 -21.86 14.49 -26.43
CA LYS A 678 -22.58 13.66 -27.41
C LYS A 678 -24.08 13.96 -27.42
N GLU A 679 -24.70 14.09 -26.25
CA GLU A 679 -26.12 14.44 -26.14
C GLU A 679 -26.41 15.85 -26.67
N CYS A 680 -25.54 16.81 -26.40
CA CYS A 680 -25.59 18.14 -27.01
C CYS A 680 -25.49 18.05 -28.54
N HIS A 681 -24.57 17.24 -29.08
CA HIS A 681 -24.47 17.04 -30.53
C HIS A 681 -25.74 16.40 -31.11
N SER A 682 -26.23 15.31 -30.52
CA SER A 682 -27.46 14.63 -30.98
C SER A 682 -28.66 15.57 -30.99
N ARG A 683 -28.84 16.41 -29.96
CA ARG A 683 -29.93 17.41 -29.93
C ARG A 683 -29.82 18.43 -31.07
N ARG A 684 -28.62 18.74 -31.55
CA ARG A 684 -28.38 19.68 -32.66
C ARG A 684 -28.52 19.05 -34.04
N LEU A 685 -28.36 17.74 -34.16
CA LEU A 685 -28.59 17.03 -35.41
C LEU A 685 -30.08 16.94 -35.77
N ILE A 686 -30.96 17.10 -34.78
CA ILE A 686 -32.42 17.14 -34.97
C ILE A 686 -32.79 18.33 -35.85
N ARG A 687 -33.38 18.05 -37.02
CA ARG A 687 -33.70 19.03 -38.05
C ARG A 687 -35.10 18.86 -38.61
N ASP A 688 -35.61 19.97 -39.13
CA ASP A 688 -36.80 20.02 -39.98
C ASP A 688 -36.38 20.15 -41.44
N GLU A 689 -37.26 19.76 -42.36
CA GLU A 689 -37.03 19.86 -43.82
C GLU A 689 -36.65 21.30 -44.23
N GLY A 690 -37.29 22.30 -43.63
CA GLY A 690 -37.05 23.72 -43.94
C GLY A 690 -35.70 24.27 -43.46
N SER A 691 -34.98 23.53 -42.61
CA SER A 691 -33.66 23.92 -42.09
C SER A 691 -32.50 23.48 -43.00
N VAL A 692 -32.78 22.64 -43.99
CA VAL A 692 -31.77 22.11 -44.91
C VAL A 692 -31.72 22.99 -46.16
N SER A 693 -30.66 23.77 -46.29
CA SER A 693 -30.42 24.60 -47.49
C SER A 693 -30.34 23.72 -48.74
N ALA A 694 -30.79 24.25 -49.88
CA ALA A 694 -30.57 23.59 -51.18
C ALA A 694 -29.07 23.37 -51.37
N MET A 695 -28.65 22.12 -51.37
CA MET A 695 -27.27 21.73 -51.64
C MET A 695 -27.10 21.50 -53.14
N ASP A 696 -25.95 21.91 -53.68
CA ASP A 696 -25.66 21.77 -55.11
C ASP A 696 -25.87 20.33 -55.57
N GLU A 697 -26.82 20.14 -56.49
CA GLU A 697 -27.14 18.83 -57.02
C GLU A 697 -26.01 18.33 -57.91
N GLU A 698 -25.14 17.46 -57.39
CA GLU A 698 -24.38 16.57 -58.26
C GLU A 698 -25.35 15.58 -58.89
N LYS A 699 -25.82 15.90 -60.10
CA LYS A 699 -26.62 14.98 -60.91
C LYS A 699 -25.74 13.83 -61.41
N ASN A 700 -25.50 12.83 -60.56
CA ASN A 700 -25.12 11.50 -61.01
C ASN A 700 -26.33 10.83 -61.66
N PRO A 701 -26.37 10.69 -63.00
CA PRO A 701 -27.47 10.03 -63.68
C PRO A 701 -27.47 8.55 -63.30
N GLY A 702 -28.56 8.07 -62.68
CA GLY A 702 -28.79 6.64 -62.42
C GLY A 702 -28.89 6.22 -60.95
N VAL A 703 -28.68 7.12 -59.98
CA VAL A 703 -28.87 6.83 -58.55
C VAL A 703 -30.12 7.54 -58.06
N THR A 704 -31.08 6.81 -57.47
CA THR A 704 -32.32 7.42 -56.95
C THR A 704 -32.03 8.30 -55.73
N PHE A 705 -32.90 9.26 -55.44
CA PHE A 705 -32.75 10.07 -54.22
C PHE A 705 -32.79 9.22 -52.94
N LEU A 706 -33.58 8.14 -52.93
CA LEU A 706 -33.64 7.22 -51.79
C LEU A 706 -32.32 6.48 -51.59
N ASP A 707 -31.67 6.00 -52.67
CA ASP A 707 -30.36 5.34 -52.57
C ASP A 707 -29.30 6.28 -51.99
N ARG A 708 -29.31 7.57 -52.39
CA ARG A 708 -28.41 8.58 -51.81
C ARG A 708 -28.71 8.83 -50.34
N ALA A 709 -30.00 8.96 -49.99
CA ALA A 709 -30.40 9.15 -48.59
C ALA A 709 -29.92 8.00 -47.71
N GLU A 710 -30.09 6.76 -48.15
CA GLU A 710 -29.60 5.56 -47.45
C GLU A 710 -28.08 5.52 -47.34
N GLN A 711 -27.37 5.86 -48.42
CA GLN A 711 -25.91 5.92 -48.42
C GLN A 711 -25.40 6.94 -47.38
N HIS A 712 -25.91 8.18 -47.44
CA HIS A 712 -25.53 9.23 -46.49
C HIS A 712 -25.94 8.89 -45.05
N LEU A 713 -27.08 8.25 -44.85
CA LEU A 713 -27.52 7.78 -43.54
C LEU A 713 -26.59 6.69 -42.97
N LEU A 714 -26.14 5.77 -43.82
CA LEU A 714 -25.17 4.75 -43.44
C LEU A 714 -23.83 5.38 -43.04
N GLU A 715 -23.33 6.36 -43.80
CA GLU A 715 -22.10 7.08 -43.46
C GLU A 715 -22.26 7.89 -42.17
N ALA A 716 -23.38 8.60 -41.96
CA ALA A 716 -23.68 9.29 -40.70
C ALA A 716 -23.65 8.32 -39.50
N GLY A 717 -24.28 7.15 -39.65
CA GLY A 717 -24.29 6.10 -38.63
C GLY A 717 -22.90 5.53 -38.30
N ARG A 718 -21.98 5.48 -39.27
CA ARG A 718 -20.59 5.06 -39.04
C ARG A 718 -19.83 6.05 -38.16
N PHE A 719 -20.05 7.35 -38.37
CA PHE A 719 -19.39 8.39 -37.57
C PHE A 719 -19.91 8.43 -36.14
N HIS A 720 -21.18 8.09 -35.91
CA HIS A 720 -21.78 8.00 -34.58
C HIS A 720 -21.13 6.92 -33.68
N HIS A 721 -20.69 5.80 -34.26
CA HIS A 721 -20.21 4.61 -33.53
C HIS A 721 -18.68 4.50 -33.42
N SER A 722 -17.93 5.50 -33.91
CA SER A 722 -16.48 5.55 -33.76
C SER A 722 -16.10 5.71 -32.29
N GLY A 723 -15.62 4.63 -31.66
CA GLY A 723 -15.38 4.57 -30.21
C GLY A 723 -14.18 5.40 -29.71
N VAL A 724 -13.25 5.78 -30.59
CA VAL A 724 -11.99 6.44 -30.19
C VAL A 724 -12.00 7.94 -30.47
N LEU A 725 -12.49 8.37 -31.64
CA LEU A 725 -12.63 9.78 -32.01
C LEU A 725 -14.00 9.99 -32.62
N CYS A 726 -14.73 10.99 -32.13
CA CYS A 726 -16.00 11.36 -32.75
C CYS A 726 -15.73 12.29 -33.94
N ASN A 727 -16.43 12.08 -35.05
CA ASN A 727 -16.37 12.96 -36.22
C ASN A 727 -17.74 13.63 -36.40
N PHE A 728 -18.02 14.57 -35.50
CA PHE A 728 -19.31 15.27 -35.44
C PHE A 728 -19.53 16.14 -36.67
N VAL A 729 -18.48 16.69 -37.28
CA VAL A 729 -18.61 17.49 -38.51
C VAL A 729 -19.11 16.65 -39.66
N ASN A 730 -18.55 15.45 -39.86
CA ASN A 730 -19.02 14.57 -40.93
C ASN A 730 -20.37 13.93 -40.59
N GLU A 731 -20.62 13.52 -39.35
CA GLU A 731 -21.95 13.04 -38.94
C GLU A 731 -23.02 14.09 -39.23
N ASP A 732 -22.74 15.35 -38.87
CA ASP A 732 -23.62 16.48 -39.18
C ASP A 732 -23.85 16.59 -40.67
N LYS A 733 -22.78 16.76 -41.48
CA LYS A 733 -22.87 16.90 -42.94
C LYS A 733 -23.64 15.76 -43.61
N GLU A 734 -23.30 14.51 -43.30
CA GLU A 734 -23.92 13.32 -43.88
C GLU A 734 -25.39 13.20 -43.47
N SER A 735 -25.73 13.53 -42.22
CA SER A 735 -27.12 13.56 -41.77
C SER A 735 -27.94 14.63 -42.52
N GLN A 736 -27.38 15.82 -42.79
CA GLN A 736 -28.10 16.85 -43.57
C GLN A 736 -28.33 16.39 -45.00
N LEU A 737 -27.34 15.75 -45.63
CA LEU A 737 -27.47 15.20 -46.98
C LEU A 737 -28.52 14.09 -47.03
N ALA A 738 -28.53 13.20 -46.02
CA ALA A 738 -29.54 12.15 -45.92
C ALA A 738 -30.95 12.75 -45.82
N ILE A 739 -31.16 13.76 -44.97
CA ILE A 739 -32.43 14.48 -44.84
C ILE A 739 -32.78 15.22 -46.13
N TYR A 740 -31.81 15.88 -46.77
CA TYR A 740 -32.00 16.61 -48.02
C TYR A 740 -32.52 15.69 -49.14
N TYR A 741 -31.80 14.60 -49.41
CA TYR A 741 -32.18 13.65 -50.46
C TYR A 741 -33.49 12.93 -50.13
N PHE A 742 -33.72 12.60 -48.86
CA PHE A 742 -35.01 12.04 -48.46
C PHE A 742 -36.16 13.04 -48.66
N SER A 743 -35.92 14.35 -48.43
CA SER A 743 -36.92 15.39 -48.71
C SER A 743 -37.23 15.51 -50.20
N LEU A 744 -36.23 15.36 -51.08
CA LEU A 744 -36.42 15.35 -52.54
C LEU A 744 -37.23 14.13 -52.96
N TYR A 745 -36.92 12.96 -52.42
CA TYR A 745 -37.70 11.74 -52.60
C TYR A 745 -39.17 11.92 -52.18
N MET A 746 -39.42 12.56 -51.03
CA MET A 746 -40.77 12.85 -50.55
C MET A 746 -41.55 13.84 -51.42
N LYS A 747 -40.90 14.56 -52.34
CA LYS A 747 -41.51 15.48 -53.32
C LYS A 747 -41.81 14.79 -54.66
N GLU A 748 -41.23 13.62 -54.92
CA GLU A 748 -41.52 12.86 -56.14
C GLU A 748 -42.97 12.35 -56.13
N THR A 749 -43.65 12.46 -57.27
CA THR A 749 -45.10 12.22 -57.37
C THR A 749 -45.49 10.75 -57.26
N LYS A 750 -44.54 9.81 -57.40
CA LYS A 750 -44.77 8.36 -57.28
C LYS A 750 -43.55 7.66 -56.67
N PRO A 751 -43.52 7.46 -55.35
CA PRO A 751 -42.51 6.64 -54.70
C PRO A 751 -42.62 5.19 -55.18
N GLU A 752 -41.56 4.66 -55.80
CA GLU A 752 -41.55 3.30 -56.36
C GLU A 752 -41.32 2.22 -55.29
N ASP A 753 -40.69 2.59 -54.15
CA ASP A 753 -40.18 1.63 -53.16
C ASP A 753 -40.54 2.02 -51.70
N TRP A 754 -41.83 1.83 -51.36
CA TRP A 754 -42.39 2.21 -50.05
C TRP A 754 -41.71 1.52 -48.88
N GLY A 755 -41.42 0.22 -48.99
CA GLY A 755 -40.84 -0.57 -47.91
C GLY A 755 -39.50 0.00 -47.44
N ARG A 756 -38.61 0.28 -48.40
CA ARG A 756 -37.32 0.91 -48.13
C ARG A 756 -37.45 2.33 -47.60
N ALA A 757 -38.35 3.13 -48.16
CA ALA A 757 -38.58 4.50 -47.67
C ALA A 757 -39.00 4.54 -46.19
N ILE A 758 -39.82 3.58 -45.76
CA ILE A 758 -40.28 3.46 -44.37
C ILE A 758 -39.12 3.09 -43.44
N GLU A 759 -38.32 2.10 -43.83
CA GLU A 759 -37.14 1.68 -43.08
C GLU A 759 -36.13 2.83 -42.95
N THR A 760 -35.91 3.55 -44.04
CA THR A 760 -35.02 4.72 -44.09
C THR A 760 -35.55 5.86 -43.25
N LEU A 761 -36.86 6.12 -43.24
CA LEU A 761 -37.48 7.11 -42.35
C LEU A 761 -37.32 6.74 -40.87
N ASP A 762 -37.47 5.46 -40.51
CA ASP A 762 -37.31 5.00 -39.13
C ASP A 762 -35.86 5.17 -38.65
N LYS A 763 -34.89 4.89 -39.53
CA LYS A 763 -33.46 5.16 -39.28
C LYS A 763 -33.17 6.67 -39.20
N LEU A 764 -33.82 7.49 -40.01
CA LEU A 764 -33.68 8.97 -39.98
C LEU A 764 -34.28 9.60 -38.72
N ARG A 765 -35.12 8.88 -37.97
CA ARG A 765 -35.83 9.42 -36.80
C ARG A 765 -34.91 10.10 -35.78
N VAL A 766 -33.69 9.61 -35.61
CA VAL A 766 -32.70 10.19 -34.68
C VAL A 766 -32.19 11.58 -35.10
N TYR A 767 -32.38 11.95 -36.37
CA TYR A 767 -31.95 13.23 -36.96
C TYR A 767 -33.14 14.15 -37.32
N LEU A 768 -34.38 13.71 -37.10
CA LEU A 768 -35.58 14.46 -37.44
C LEU A 768 -36.28 14.96 -36.18
N SER A 769 -36.89 16.14 -36.26
CA SER A 769 -37.86 16.53 -35.24
C SER A 769 -39.03 15.55 -35.22
N GLU A 770 -39.65 15.37 -34.04
CA GLU A 770 -40.82 14.50 -33.91
C GLU A 770 -41.97 14.95 -34.82
N ASP A 771 -42.10 16.25 -35.10
CA ASP A 771 -43.13 16.76 -35.99
C ASP A 771 -42.80 16.48 -37.46
N GLN A 772 -41.54 16.64 -37.88
CA GLN A 772 -41.10 16.32 -39.23
C GLN A 772 -41.22 14.83 -39.52
N TYR A 773 -40.80 13.98 -38.58
CA TYR A 773 -40.94 12.52 -38.69
C TYR A 773 -42.41 12.13 -38.87
N LYS A 774 -43.33 12.66 -38.05
CA LYS A 774 -44.77 12.41 -38.18
C LYS A 774 -45.32 12.89 -39.51
N GLN A 775 -44.91 14.07 -39.98
CA GLN A 775 -45.34 14.60 -41.27
C GLN A 775 -44.94 13.69 -42.42
N TRP A 776 -43.68 13.24 -42.46
CA TRP A 776 -43.20 12.31 -43.49
C TRP A 776 -43.82 10.92 -43.36
N ALA A 777 -43.97 10.39 -42.15
CA ALA A 777 -44.65 9.11 -41.92
C ALA A 777 -46.10 9.15 -42.39
N MET A 778 -46.85 10.23 -42.09
CA MET A 778 -48.22 10.43 -42.57
C MET A 778 -48.29 10.56 -44.09
N ARG A 779 -47.34 11.27 -44.71
CA ARG A 779 -47.27 11.37 -46.18
C ARG A 779 -47.06 10.00 -46.79
N LEU A 780 -46.08 9.23 -46.31
CA LEU A 780 -45.82 7.87 -46.79
C LEU A 780 -47.04 6.95 -46.63
N CYS A 781 -47.73 7.01 -45.50
CA CYS A 781 -48.94 6.20 -45.26
C CYS A 781 -50.10 6.56 -46.19
N LYS A 782 -50.26 7.84 -46.57
CA LYS A 782 -51.35 8.30 -47.44
C LYS A 782 -51.18 7.86 -48.89
N THR A 783 -49.94 7.70 -49.34
CA THR A 783 -49.60 7.42 -50.73
C THR A 783 -49.22 5.95 -50.95
N ALA A 784 -48.94 5.20 -49.88
CA ALA A 784 -48.68 3.77 -49.94
C ALA A 784 -49.94 2.94 -50.30
N PRO A 785 -49.79 1.86 -51.09
CA PRO A 785 -50.88 0.93 -51.36
C PRO A 785 -51.34 0.22 -50.08
N SER A 786 -52.64 -0.08 -49.99
CA SER A 786 -53.31 -0.63 -48.81
C SER A 786 -52.68 -1.92 -48.26
N SER A 787 -51.98 -2.68 -49.12
CA SER A 787 -51.25 -3.89 -48.76
C SER A 787 -50.01 -3.63 -47.89
N VAL A 788 -49.37 -2.46 -48.02
CA VAL A 788 -48.18 -2.07 -47.23
C VAL A 788 -48.61 -1.44 -45.89
N VAL A 789 -49.71 -0.67 -45.89
CA VAL A 789 -50.23 0.01 -44.70
C VAL A 789 -50.67 -0.97 -43.60
N ASN A 790 -51.20 -2.15 -43.97
CA ASN A 790 -51.63 -3.16 -42.98
C ASN A 790 -50.46 -3.84 -42.24
N GLY A 791 -49.22 -3.72 -42.72
CA GLY A 791 -48.01 -4.15 -42.01
C GLY A 791 -47.40 -3.09 -41.09
N MET A 792 -47.83 -1.82 -41.24
CA MET A 792 -47.32 -0.68 -40.48
C MET A 792 -48.11 -0.49 -39.19
N GLY A 793 -47.60 -0.99 -38.07
CA GLY A 793 -48.13 -0.72 -36.71
C GLY A 793 -47.90 0.73 -36.22
N ILE A 794 -48.05 1.74 -37.08
CA ILE A 794 -47.51 3.10 -36.91
C ILE A 794 -48.26 3.97 -35.89
N PHE A 795 -49.40 3.53 -35.37
CA PHE A 795 -50.14 4.27 -34.33
C PHE A 795 -50.55 3.43 -33.12
N SER A 796 -49.84 2.35 -32.81
CA SER A 796 -49.90 1.84 -31.44
C SER A 796 -48.97 2.70 -30.59
N PRO A 797 -49.46 3.46 -29.59
CA PRO A 797 -48.59 4.14 -28.66
C PRO A 797 -47.78 3.05 -27.96
N LYS A 798 -46.52 2.87 -28.39
CA LYS A 798 -45.56 2.13 -27.58
C LYS A 798 -45.55 2.86 -26.24
N LYS A 799 -45.99 2.17 -25.18
CA LYS A 799 -45.71 2.58 -23.80
C LYS A 799 -44.28 3.11 -23.82
N THR A 800 -44.12 4.38 -23.46
CA THR A 800 -42.84 5.06 -23.31
C THR A 800 -41.80 4.07 -22.81
N SER A 801 -41.02 3.53 -23.74
CA SER A 801 -39.75 2.91 -23.40
C SER A 801 -38.93 4.07 -22.87
N SER A 802 -38.51 3.94 -21.62
CA SER A 802 -37.57 4.80 -20.92
C SER A 802 -36.49 5.36 -21.85
N PRO A 803 -35.96 6.57 -21.59
CA PRO A 803 -34.84 7.12 -22.35
C PRO A 803 -33.76 6.04 -22.45
N LEU A 804 -33.27 5.80 -23.67
CA LEU A 804 -32.18 4.89 -24.04
C LEU A 804 -31.42 4.34 -22.82
N THR A 805 -31.94 3.24 -22.27
CA THR A 805 -31.23 2.52 -21.22
C THR A 805 -30.14 1.74 -21.94
N ARG A 806 -28.92 1.99 -21.48
CA ARG A 806 -27.67 1.36 -21.91
C ARG A 806 -27.84 -0.14 -22.18
N PRO A 807 -27.05 -0.76 -23.07
CA PRO A 807 -26.77 -2.18 -22.90
C PRO A 807 -26.13 -2.36 -21.51
N ASP A 808 -26.86 -3.04 -20.62
CA ASP A 808 -26.36 -3.46 -19.32
C ASP A 808 -25.17 -4.40 -19.56
N VAL A 809 -23.96 -3.85 -19.49
CA VAL A 809 -22.78 -4.64 -19.16
C VAL A 809 -22.87 -4.87 -17.65
N SER A 810 -23.54 -5.95 -17.28
CA SER A 810 -23.53 -6.44 -15.90
C SER A 810 -22.11 -6.86 -15.53
N ILE A 811 -21.32 -5.93 -15.01
CA ILE A 811 -20.13 -6.25 -14.23
C ILE A 811 -20.65 -6.84 -12.93
N LYS A 812 -20.62 -8.17 -12.83
CA LYS A 812 -20.83 -8.86 -11.56
C LYS A 812 -19.70 -8.45 -10.61
N PHE A 813 -19.99 -7.52 -9.70
CA PHE A 813 -19.22 -7.40 -8.48
C PHE A 813 -19.47 -8.67 -7.66
N LEU A 814 -18.44 -9.49 -7.51
CA LEU A 814 -18.38 -10.49 -6.44
C LEU A 814 -18.37 -9.73 -5.11
N PRO A 815 -19.18 -10.14 -4.11
CA PRO A 815 -19.09 -9.58 -2.77
C PRO A 815 -17.80 -10.02 -2.08
N GLU A 816 -17.35 -9.14 -1.18
CA GLU A 816 -16.11 -9.13 -0.37
C GLU A 816 -15.56 -10.48 0.11
#